data_AF-A0A2E4PKV5-F1
#
_entry.id   AF-A0A2E4PKV5-F1
#
_cell.length_a   1.000
_cell.length_b   1.000
_cell.length_c   1.000
_cell.angle_alpha   90.00
_cell.angle_beta   90.00
_cell.angle_gamma   90.00
#
_symmetry.space_group_name_H-M   'P 1'
#
loop_
_entity.id
_entity.type
_entity.pdbx_description
1 polymer ?
#
loop_
_entity_poly.entity_id
_entity_poly.type
_entity_poly.pdbx_seq_one_letter_code
_entity_poly.pdbx_strand_id
1 'polypeptide(L)'
;MTGMRRCKFVLIMFIISFFVYNYDGYAQCAGDNNSITICNKETYNQGIGNPNGVVNLFLLLGGTPSPGGTWINLNSSGGLNTTTGILNTWQINQSGNYNYQYVNNTIPGCTNNTAIITLTLGGFPGVDNPSAVACDNNTSVPLFSFLGSSPNPHFNGIWTGGPAGSITGNFFNAEFAGVGTYTLTYTVPAIGSCPSRSANVALTVHPLPESGVASSLTFCETDDFTTLTNVDLFNLLAGEDTGGFWTDNFPTGEISGAGDSFINIQNIVANFGPGTYTFTYNVNPTHPICTPATSNVAIIIEPVIDLNGATLTLSPTPICFNELSTTPLTGTITQGASSIPDGTYDITYGLSGANNGSETVSVTFIGGTGSFTVNPAFVTTIGTTTVAITNVINSNSATNCTRIINNLNSSFTIAENPDATDTQISVANFCVGQNAQVNLTDINNNSVELSDDRYIITYILTDPNGQQTTQTTVIQVVNGNALFSLISSLTNIPGNYSITITNIQNEATGCSTTTNLNSSFIVYPIPDVSNLTISIDDTCSGDDVVVNLSNATNLTDGLYDIEYSISGAISVSNLTAINVSFTSGSGSFILPNSILVEGTSTLSIANFVSVTTLCGTATSSGASDSFTILPLPNTTGATINANNICILDIETITIENASSLTNGDYTLSYDLTGANNSNANSIVVTFINGSAQFDIPSILLENGGTTTITIQTITSNTTTCGSSDIATNPVSFTITDPGEPTLAANGNQFCIQDLPNPTIADLNANITSSGIITWYDAPTDGNSYALTDPITNGTTYYASLTDAQGCEGSSRLEVTVDLANCPDLFIPDGFSPNNDGLNETFYIKNIDIIYPNFELEIFNRYGNLVYKGNINTPDFDGKSTQSTILGNDILPTGVYYYVLYYNDATNKKPTQGRLYLSR
;
A
#
# COMPACT_ATOMS: atom_id res chain seq x y z
N MET A 1 85.54 -130.95 -53.10
CA MET A 1 86.39 -132.08 -52.63
C MET A 1 85.88 -132.54 -51.25
N THR A 2 86.33 -133.70 -50.74
CA THR A 2 85.95 -134.42 -49.49
C THR A 2 85.96 -133.61 -48.17
N GLY A 3 85.26 -133.93 -47.05
CA GLY A 3 84.22 -134.96 -46.72
C GLY A 3 84.09 -135.35 -45.19
N MET A 4 82.97 -136.00 -44.75
CA MET A 4 82.68 -136.70 -43.44
C MET A 4 82.51 -135.88 -42.11
N ARG A 5 81.89 -136.31 -40.95
CA ARG A 5 81.59 -137.63 -40.26
C ARG A 5 80.32 -137.63 -39.26
N ARG A 6 80.15 -138.57 -38.26
CA ARG A 6 78.90 -138.88 -37.42
C ARG A 6 79.10 -139.41 -35.93
N CYS A 7 78.11 -139.31 -34.99
CA CYS A 7 77.70 -140.17 -33.79
C CYS A 7 76.54 -139.52 -32.92
N LYS A 8 75.72 -140.01 -31.93
CA LYS A 8 75.41 -141.23 -31.06
C LYS A 8 76.04 -141.41 -29.62
N PHE A 9 75.45 -141.98 -28.52
CA PHE A 9 74.06 -142.28 -27.96
C PHE A 9 74.08 -142.97 -26.52
N VAL A 10 72.93 -143.31 -25.81
CA VAL A 10 72.66 -144.36 -24.69
C VAL A 10 71.83 -143.94 -23.39
N LEU A 11 71.44 -144.86 -22.44
CA LEU A 11 70.26 -144.93 -21.48
C LEU A 11 70.52 -145.73 -20.12
N ILE A 12 69.74 -145.58 -18.98
CA ILE A 12 69.46 -146.60 -17.86
C ILE A 12 68.44 -146.16 -16.72
N MET A 13 67.95 -147.04 -15.79
CA MET A 13 66.85 -146.90 -14.76
C MET A 13 66.93 -147.87 -13.51
N PHE A 14 66.32 -147.62 -12.29
CA PHE A 14 65.88 -148.63 -11.24
C PHE A 14 64.92 -148.11 -10.05
N ILE A 15 64.66 -148.87 -8.94
CA ILE A 15 63.36 -148.94 -8.13
C ILE A 15 63.40 -149.20 -6.55
N ILE A 16 62.49 -148.56 -5.77
CA ILE A 16 61.68 -148.84 -4.49
C ILE A 16 62.15 -149.69 -3.24
N SER A 17 61.84 -149.24 -1.98
CA SER A 17 61.25 -150.05 -0.82
C SER A 17 60.80 -149.22 0.45
N PHE A 18 60.18 -149.82 1.49
CA PHE A 18 59.40 -149.18 2.61
C PHE A 18 59.39 -149.96 3.97
N PHE A 19 59.14 -149.34 5.15
CA PHE A 19 58.81 -149.99 6.47
C PHE A 19 58.14 -149.03 7.50
N VAL A 20 57.54 -149.53 8.62
CA VAL A 20 56.72 -148.76 9.61
C VAL A 20 56.88 -149.26 11.07
N TYR A 21 56.73 -148.37 12.07
CA TYR A 21 56.54 -148.65 13.52
C TYR A 21 55.59 -147.60 14.18
N ASN A 22 55.08 -147.85 15.40
CA ASN A 22 54.20 -146.95 16.18
C ASN A 22 54.78 -146.62 17.57
N TYR A 23 54.38 -145.48 18.15
CA TYR A 23 54.68 -145.06 19.53
C TYR A 23 53.60 -144.07 20.04
N ASP A 24 53.25 -144.11 21.32
CA ASP A 24 52.29 -143.17 21.92
C ASP A 24 52.88 -141.75 22.05
N GLY A 25 52.05 -140.71 21.83
CA GLY A 25 52.51 -139.33 21.71
C GLY A 25 51.74 -138.32 22.57
N TYR A 26 52.46 -137.30 23.06
CA TYR A 26 51.87 -136.07 23.56
C TYR A 26 51.57 -135.13 22.38
N ALA A 27 50.30 -134.84 22.11
CA ALA A 27 49.92 -133.90 21.05
C ALA A 27 50.21 -132.45 21.45
N GLN A 28 50.77 -131.65 20.54
CA GLN A 28 50.94 -130.21 20.72
C GLN A 28 49.70 -129.46 20.21
N CYS A 29 49.18 -128.49 20.97
CA CYS A 29 47.89 -127.88 20.63
C CYS A 29 47.99 -126.86 19.49
N ALA A 30 49.00 -125.97 19.54
CA ALA A 30 49.25 -124.99 18.47
C ALA A 30 50.51 -125.27 17.62
N GLY A 31 51.35 -126.23 18.03
CA GLY A 31 52.66 -126.45 17.42
C GLY A 31 53.72 -125.43 17.86
N ASP A 32 54.79 -125.32 17.08
CA ASP A 32 55.93 -124.42 17.30
C ASP A 32 55.95 -123.27 16.28
N ASN A 33 56.58 -122.15 16.65
CA ASN A 33 56.79 -121.00 15.76
C ASN A 33 57.66 -121.38 14.55
N ASN A 34 57.40 -120.77 13.40
CA ASN A 34 58.23 -120.93 12.19
C ASN A 34 58.29 -119.64 11.36
N SER A 35 59.13 -119.61 10.33
CA SER A 35 59.23 -118.50 9.39
C SER A 35 59.32 -118.97 7.94
N ILE A 36 58.88 -118.13 7.01
CA ILE A 36 58.97 -118.39 5.58
C ILE A 36 59.31 -117.12 4.81
N THR A 37 60.10 -117.24 3.75
CA THR A 37 60.46 -116.11 2.88
C THR A 37 59.93 -116.35 1.46
N ILE A 38 59.19 -115.39 0.93
CA ILE A 38 58.56 -115.42 -0.39
C ILE A 38 58.98 -114.16 -1.16
N CYS A 39 60.02 -114.25 -1.98
CA CYS A 39 60.53 -113.08 -2.72
C CYS A 39 59.74 -112.77 -4.00
N ASN A 40 59.28 -113.82 -4.69
CA ASN A 40 58.57 -113.72 -5.97
C ASN A 40 57.22 -114.45 -5.86
N LYS A 41 56.19 -113.76 -5.36
CA LYS A 41 54.84 -114.32 -5.14
C LYS A 41 54.16 -114.79 -6.43
N GLU A 42 54.55 -114.26 -7.58
CA GLU A 42 54.11 -114.69 -8.92
C GLU A 42 54.57 -116.11 -9.29
N THR A 43 55.68 -116.59 -8.71
CA THR A 43 56.23 -117.93 -8.95
C THR A 43 56.08 -118.88 -7.76
N TYR A 44 55.80 -118.36 -6.56
CA TYR A 44 55.77 -119.16 -5.35
C TYR A 44 54.51 -120.01 -5.25
N ASN A 45 54.69 -121.33 -5.11
CA ASN A 45 53.61 -122.30 -4.92
C ASN A 45 54.01 -123.32 -3.84
N GLN A 46 53.06 -123.74 -2.99
CA GLN A 46 53.29 -124.75 -1.95
C GLN A 46 53.13 -126.21 -2.44
N GLY A 47 52.73 -126.44 -3.69
CA GLY A 47 52.49 -127.79 -4.24
C GLY A 47 51.17 -128.45 -3.81
N ILE A 48 50.35 -127.75 -3.03
CA ILE A 48 49.09 -128.25 -2.44
C ILE A 48 47.82 -127.92 -3.26
N GLY A 49 47.97 -127.55 -4.53
CA GLY A 49 46.85 -127.18 -5.42
C GLY A 49 46.38 -125.72 -5.31
N ASN A 50 46.99 -124.92 -4.43
CA ASN A 50 46.74 -123.47 -4.36
C ASN A 50 47.30 -122.71 -5.58
N PRO A 51 46.71 -121.57 -5.99
CA PRO A 51 47.32 -120.65 -6.93
C PRO A 51 48.66 -120.06 -6.44
N ASN A 52 49.48 -119.57 -7.36
CA ASN A 52 50.74 -118.91 -7.00
C ASN A 52 50.49 -117.69 -6.12
N GLY A 53 51.27 -117.55 -5.04
CA GLY A 53 51.10 -116.51 -4.02
C GLY A 53 50.02 -116.81 -2.97
N VAL A 54 49.33 -117.95 -3.04
CA VAL A 54 48.33 -118.37 -2.03
C VAL A 54 48.92 -119.48 -1.14
N VAL A 55 48.97 -119.20 0.17
CA VAL A 55 49.80 -119.90 1.16
C VAL A 55 48.92 -120.45 2.28
N ASN A 56 48.91 -121.76 2.51
CA ASN A 56 48.36 -122.33 3.74
C ASN A 56 49.41 -122.22 4.86
N LEU A 57 49.09 -121.47 5.92
CA LEU A 57 49.98 -121.22 7.04
C LEU A 57 49.99 -122.37 8.08
N PHE A 58 48.92 -123.16 8.16
CA PHE A 58 48.85 -124.29 9.10
C PHE A 58 49.84 -125.41 8.74
N LEU A 59 50.08 -125.61 7.44
CA LEU A 59 51.11 -126.53 6.94
C LEU A 59 52.55 -125.99 7.10
N LEU A 60 52.73 -124.78 7.65
CA LEU A 60 54.03 -124.18 7.94
C LEU A 60 54.37 -124.15 9.43
N LEU A 61 53.43 -124.50 10.32
CA LEU A 61 53.69 -124.56 11.76
C LEU A 61 54.71 -125.66 12.09
N GLY A 62 55.55 -125.42 13.09
CA GLY A 62 56.49 -126.42 13.58
C GLY A 62 55.81 -127.47 14.45
N GLY A 63 56.49 -128.61 14.64
CA GLY A 63 56.00 -129.68 15.52
C GLY A 63 54.78 -130.43 14.96
N THR A 64 53.83 -130.76 15.83
CA THR A 64 52.60 -131.51 15.48
C THR A 64 51.33 -130.77 15.91
N PRO A 65 50.99 -129.64 15.25
CA PRO A 65 49.87 -128.77 15.62
C PRO A 65 48.51 -129.47 15.49
N SER A 66 47.64 -129.25 16.45
CA SER A 66 46.27 -129.78 16.43
C SER A 66 45.32 -128.85 15.67
N PRO A 67 44.50 -129.35 14.73
CA PRO A 67 43.47 -128.55 14.05
C PRO A 67 42.40 -127.97 14.99
N GLY A 68 41.60 -127.02 14.49
CA GLY A 68 40.43 -126.47 15.19
C GLY A 68 40.65 -125.15 15.94
N GLY A 69 41.86 -124.60 15.93
CA GLY A 69 42.15 -123.24 16.39
C GLY A 69 41.79 -122.16 15.35
N THR A 70 41.98 -120.89 15.73
CA THR A 70 41.78 -119.72 14.86
C THR A 70 43.09 -119.01 14.58
N TRP A 71 43.12 -118.21 13.51
CA TRP A 71 44.28 -117.41 13.09
C TRP A 71 44.05 -115.91 13.30
N ILE A 72 45.09 -115.22 13.77
CA ILE A 72 45.14 -113.77 14.00
C ILE A 72 46.24 -113.18 13.12
N ASN A 73 45.91 -112.16 12.31
CA ASN A 73 46.89 -111.38 11.56
C ASN A 73 47.40 -110.24 12.47
N LEU A 74 48.61 -110.38 13.02
CA LEU A 74 49.17 -109.41 13.98
C LEU A 74 49.59 -108.09 13.34
N ASN A 75 49.63 -108.02 12.01
CA ASN A 75 50.04 -106.83 11.25
C ASN A 75 48.91 -106.24 10.38
N SER A 76 47.69 -106.76 10.47
CA SER A 76 46.52 -106.36 9.65
C SER A 76 46.79 -106.31 8.14
N SER A 77 47.74 -107.11 7.64
CA SER A 77 48.27 -107.06 6.27
C SER A 77 47.30 -107.46 5.14
N GLY A 78 46.07 -107.86 5.47
CA GLY A 78 45.09 -108.39 4.51
C GLY A 78 45.29 -109.87 4.17
N GLY A 79 44.49 -110.37 3.23
CA GLY A 79 44.63 -111.68 2.58
C GLY A 79 44.41 -112.95 3.42
N LEU A 80 44.40 -112.89 4.74
CA LEU A 80 44.24 -114.05 5.61
C LEU A 80 42.75 -114.43 5.80
N ASN A 81 42.41 -115.69 5.51
CA ASN A 81 41.23 -116.35 6.06
C ASN A 81 41.54 -116.85 7.48
N THR A 82 40.94 -116.20 8.49
CA THR A 82 41.19 -116.45 9.91
C THR A 82 40.69 -117.81 10.42
N THR A 83 39.82 -118.49 9.66
CA THR A 83 39.29 -119.82 10.00
C THR A 83 40.10 -120.95 9.38
N THR A 84 40.62 -120.77 8.15
CA THR A 84 41.33 -121.84 7.43
C THR A 84 42.86 -121.72 7.46
N GLY A 85 43.40 -120.56 7.86
CA GLY A 85 44.84 -120.29 7.78
C GLY A 85 45.36 -120.11 6.36
N ILE A 86 44.49 -119.94 5.36
CA ILE A 86 44.88 -119.66 3.98
C ILE A 86 45.10 -118.15 3.83
N LEU A 87 46.30 -117.77 3.38
CA LEU A 87 46.76 -116.42 3.16
C LEU A 87 46.97 -116.16 1.66
N ASN A 88 46.28 -115.17 1.10
CA ASN A 88 46.50 -114.69 -0.25
C ASN A 88 47.47 -113.49 -0.25
N THR A 89 48.73 -113.71 -0.63
CA THR A 89 49.76 -112.65 -0.66
C THR A 89 49.55 -111.60 -1.76
N TRP A 90 48.60 -111.81 -2.69
CA TRP A 90 48.18 -110.76 -3.63
C TRP A 90 47.34 -109.66 -3.00
N GLN A 91 46.71 -109.93 -1.85
CA GLN A 91 45.95 -108.94 -1.08
C GLN A 91 46.80 -108.21 -0.04
N ILE A 92 48.11 -108.51 0.00
CA ILE A 92 49.11 -107.76 0.75
C ILE A 92 49.70 -106.71 -0.21
N ASN A 93 49.52 -105.43 0.12
CA ASN A 93 49.75 -104.30 -0.78
C ASN A 93 51.17 -103.67 -0.68
N GLN A 94 52.05 -104.25 0.13
CA GLN A 94 53.41 -103.78 0.40
C GLN A 94 54.36 -104.96 0.57
N SER A 95 55.66 -104.75 0.38
CA SER A 95 56.69 -105.71 0.83
C SER A 95 57.04 -105.47 2.31
N GLY A 96 57.35 -106.54 3.04
CA GLY A 96 57.59 -106.44 4.48
C GLY A 96 57.53 -107.77 5.22
N ASN A 97 57.64 -107.69 6.55
CA ASN A 97 57.54 -108.84 7.44
C ASN A 97 56.17 -108.85 8.14
N TYR A 98 55.49 -109.99 8.11
CA TYR A 98 54.11 -110.14 8.59
C TYR A 98 53.98 -111.38 9.47
N ASN A 99 53.44 -111.20 10.67
CA ASN A 99 53.27 -112.25 11.68
C ASN A 99 51.82 -112.71 11.76
N TYR A 100 51.62 -114.02 11.70
CA TYR A 100 50.31 -114.66 11.78
C TYR A 100 50.31 -115.66 12.93
N GLN A 101 49.46 -115.44 13.93
CA GLN A 101 49.38 -116.28 15.13
C GLN A 101 48.24 -117.28 15.00
N TYR A 102 48.53 -118.56 15.14
CA TYR A 102 47.55 -119.62 15.37
C TYR A 102 47.28 -119.75 16.87
N VAL A 103 46.01 -119.88 17.26
CA VAL A 103 45.57 -120.01 18.65
C VAL A 103 44.58 -121.16 18.77
N ASN A 104 44.90 -122.20 19.54
CA ASN A 104 44.00 -123.33 19.78
C ASN A 104 43.70 -123.52 21.28
N ASN A 105 42.61 -122.89 21.73
CA ASN A 105 42.10 -122.96 23.10
C ASN A 105 41.09 -124.09 23.32
N THR A 106 40.82 -124.94 22.33
CA THR A 106 39.73 -125.93 22.39
C THR A 106 40.09 -127.22 23.13
N ILE A 107 41.36 -127.40 23.49
CA ILE A 107 41.91 -128.63 24.09
C ILE A 107 42.20 -128.39 25.59
N PRO A 108 41.41 -128.97 26.52
CA PRO A 108 41.61 -128.78 27.96
C PRO A 108 42.95 -129.32 28.46
N GLY A 109 43.62 -128.57 29.35
CA GLY A 109 44.87 -128.98 30.00
C GLY A 109 46.16 -128.62 29.25
N CYS A 110 46.07 -127.95 28.10
CA CYS A 110 47.23 -127.60 27.28
C CYS A 110 47.93 -126.31 27.74
N THR A 111 49.26 -126.32 27.85
CA THR A 111 50.07 -125.17 28.31
C THR A 111 50.68 -124.32 27.19
N ASN A 112 50.87 -124.88 25.99
CA ASN A 112 51.22 -124.12 24.79
C ASN A 112 50.06 -124.14 23.79
N ASN A 113 49.31 -123.06 23.77
CA ASN A 113 48.09 -122.85 22.99
C ASN A 113 48.25 -121.84 21.84
N THR A 114 49.44 -121.29 21.60
CA THR A 114 49.68 -120.35 20.48
C THR A 114 51.01 -120.55 19.76
N ALA A 115 51.03 -120.39 18.44
CA ALA A 115 52.24 -120.42 17.63
C ALA A 115 52.19 -119.33 16.53
N ILE A 116 53.34 -118.85 16.06
CA ILE A 116 53.45 -117.73 15.11
C ILE A 116 54.20 -118.16 13.85
N ILE A 117 53.64 -117.81 12.69
CA ILE A 117 54.32 -117.83 11.39
C ILE A 117 54.78 -116.41 11.04
N THR A 118 56.08 -116.21 10.86
CA THR A 118 56.65 -114.97 10.30
C THR A 118 56.87 -115.11 8.80
N LEU A 119 56.09 -114.39 8.00
CA LEU A 119 56.28 -114.26 6.56
C LEU A 119 57.17 -113.05 6.24
N THR A 120 58.29 -113.29 5.54
CA THR A 120 59.10 -112.26 4.87
C THR A 120 58.65 -112.18 3.40
N LEU A 121 57.99 -111.10 2.99
CA LEU A 121 57.42 -110.94 1.64
C LEU A 121 58.19 -109.91 0.80
N GLY A 122 58.71 -110.34 -0.35
CA GLY A 122 59.38 -109.49 -1.33
C GLY A 122 58.44 -108.57 -2.12
N GLY A 123 59.02 -107.60 -2.83
CA GLY A 123 58.28 -106.60 -3.60
C GLY A 123 57.88 -107.05 -5.01
N PHE A 124 56.66 -106.71 -5.43
CA PHE A 124 56.24 -106.80 -6.84
C PHE A 124 56.08 -105.37 -7.41
N PRO A 125 56.90 -104.94 -8.38
CA PRO A 125 56.89 -103.56 -8.90
C PRO A 125 55.86 -103.28 -10.00
N GLY A 126 55.17 -104.30 -10.53
CA GLY A 126 54.33 -104.17 -11.72
C GLY A 126 55.00 -104.72 -12.99
N VAL A 127 54.61 -104.20 -14.15
CA VAL A 127 55.07 -104.62 -15.49
C VAL A 127 55.54 -103.40 -16.29
N ASP A 128 56.58 -103.58 -17.11
CA ASP A 128 57.12 -102.53 -17.97
C ASP A 128 56.14 -102.08 -19.07
N ASN A 129 56.15 -100.78 -19.39
CA ASN A 129 55.30 -100.17 -20.41
C ASN A 129 56.10 -99.21 -21.30
N PRO A 130 56.32 -99.55 -22.59
CA PRO A 130 57.15 -98.77 -23.51
C PRO A 130 56.41 -97.64 -24.25
N SER A 131 55.11 -97.41 -23.97
CA SER A 131 54.26 -96.54 -24.79
C SER A 131 53.25 -95.74 -23.97
N ALA A 132 53.68 -95.12 -22.87
CA ALA A 132 52.89 -94.12 -22.17
C ALA A 132 52.99 -92.76 -22.88
N VAL A 133 51.93 -91.95 -22.83
CA VAL A 133 51.88 -90.62 -23.45
C VAL A 133 51.26 -89.58 -22.52
N ALA A 134 51.66 -88.32 -22.68
CA ALA A 134 51.09 -87.13 -22.05
C ALA A 134 51.13 -85.94 -23.02
N CYS A 135 50.32 -84.92 -22.76
CA CYS A 135 50.49 -83.60 -23.36
C CYS A 135 51.42 -82.73 -22.50
N ASP A 136 52.11 -81.76 -23.10
CA ASP A 136 53.06 -80.88 -22.40
C ASP A 136 52.43 -80.17 -21.19
N ASN A 137 51.20 -79.67 -21.28
CA ASN A 137 50.49 -79.02 -20.16
C ASN A 137 50.01 -79.97 -19.03
N ASN A 138 50.40 -81.25 -19.04
CA ASN A 138 49.94 -82.22 -18.04
C ASN A 138 50.77 -82.14 -16.75
N THR A 139 50.43 -81.19 -15.88
CA THR A 139 51.09 -80.97 -14.56
C THR A 139 51.09 -82.18 -13.61
N SER A 140 50.23 -83.18 -13.83
CA SER A 140 50.09 -84.34 -12.93
C SER A 140 49.64 -85.61 -13.67
N VAL A 141 50.59 -86.32 -14.28
CA VAL A 141 50.39 -87.60 -14.96
C VAL A 141 50.50 -88.76 -13.94
N PRO A 142 49.46 -89.58 -13.71
CA PRO A 142 49.46 -90.61 -12.67
C PRO A 142 50.23 -91.87 -13.09
N LEU A 143 51.47 -92.03 -12.61
CA LEU A 143 52.41 -93.03 -13.12
C LEU A 143 52.00 -94.49 -12.87
N PHE A 144 51.25 -94.78 -11.79
CA PHE A 144 50.72 -96.12 -11.55
C PHE A 144 49.73 -96.61 -12.61
N SER A 145 49.12 -95.72 -13.39
CA SER A 145 48.25 -96.12 -14.52
C SER A 145 49.01 -96.90 -15.60
N PHE A 146 50.33 -96.74 -15.67
CA PHE A 146 51.17 -97.34 -16.71
C PHE A 146 51.79 -98.69 -16.32
N LEU A 147 51.83 -99.09 -15.04
CA LEU A 147 52.53 -100.30 -14.57
C LEU A 147 51.70 -101.61 -14.63
N GLY A 148 50.47 -101.54 -15.14
CA GLY A 148 49.52 -102.66 -15.12
C GLY A 148 48.79 -102.81 -13.78
N SER A 149 47.52 -103.23 -13.84
CA SER A 149 46.57 -103.21 -12.71
C SER A 149 46.05 -104.60 -12.29
N SER A 150 46.60 -105.68 -12.86
CA SER A 150 46.22 -107.04 -12.50
C SER A 150 47.36 -108.03 -12.74
N PRO A 151 48.07 -108.50 -11.70
CA PRO A 151 47.96 -108.06 -10.29
C PRO A 151 48.56 -106.66 -10.07
N ASN A 152 48.08 -105.95 -9.04
CA ASN A 152 48.59 -104.62 -8.68
C ASN A 152 50.06 -104.65 -8.19
N PRO A 153 50.85 -103.59 -8.47
CA PRO A 153 52.14 -103.36 -7.83
C PRO A 153 52.00 -103.11 -6.32
N HIS A 154 53.07 -103.35 -5.56
CA HIS A 154 53.19 -102.92 -4.17
C HIS A 154 53.46 -101.42 -4.08
N PHE A 155 52.76 -100.71 -3.20
CA PHE A 155 52.80 -99.24 -3.14
C PHE A 155 53.95 -98.65 -2.30
N ASN A 156 54.83 -99.47 -1.71
CA ASN A 156 55.96 -99.04 -0.87
C ASN A 156 57.30 -98.88 -1.62
N GLY A 157 57.27 -98.86 -2.96
CA GLY A 157 58.40 -98.46 -3.80
C GLY A 157 58.47 -96.96 -4.09
N ILE A 158 59.54 -96.55 -4.76
CA ILE A 158 59.86 -95.16 -5.10
C ILE A 158 60.02 -95.02 -6.62
N TRP A 159 59.50 -93.93 -7.18
CA TRP A 159 59.69 -93.54 -8.58
C TRP A 159 61.00 -92.75 -8.78
N THR A 160 61.73 -93.06 -9.84
CA THR A 160 62.96 -92.37 -10.27
C THR A 160 63.00 -92.20 -11.79
N GLY A 161 63.89 -91.34 -12.30
CA GLY A 161 63.97 -90.98 -13.72
C GLY A 161 63.41 -89.59 -14.01
N GLY A 162 63.42 -89.20 -15.29
CA GLY A 162 63.02 -87.85 -15.74
C GLY A 162 63.93 -86.71 -15.25
N PRO A 163 63.60 -85.45 -15.59
CA PRO A 163 64.28 -84.27 -15.06
C PRO A 163 64.12 -84.12 -13.55
N ALA A 164 65.13 -83.55 -12.87
CA ALA A 164 65.13 -83.41 -11.42
C ALA A 164 64.02 -82.45 -10.95
N GLY A 165 63.02 -82.99 -10.24
CA GLY A 165 61.81 -82.26 -9.81
C GLY A 165 60.54 -82.64 -10.59
N SER A 166 60.66 -83.31 -11.74
CA SER A 166 59.49 -83.73 -12.55
C SER A 166 58.60 -84.77 -11.86
N ILE A 167 59.13 -85.56 -10.92
CA ILE A 167 58.37 -86.57 -10.17
C ILE A 167 58.04 -86.05 -8.77
N THR A 168 56.75 -86.04 -8.42
CA THR A 168 56.27 -85.80 -7.05
C THR A 168 55.42 -86.97 -6.58
N GLY A 169 55.99 -87.79 -5.69
CA GLY A 169 55.35 -89.00 -5.17
C GLY A 169 55.12 -90.06 -6.25
N ASN A 170 53.90 -90.12 -6.79
CA ASN A 170 53.47 -91.07 -7.82
C ASN A 170 52.98 -90.38 -9.11
N PHE A 171 53.24 -89.08 -9.25
CA PHE A 171 52.85 -88.26 -10.38
C PHE A 171 54.07 -87.67 -11.07
N PHE A 172 54.00 -87.55 -12.39
CA PHE A 172 54.99 -86.86 -13.23
C PHE A 172 54.38 -85.58 -13.79
N ASN A 173 55.10 -84.46 -13.66
CA ASN A 173 54.73 -83.18 -14.24
C ASN A 173 55.38 -83.08 -15.63
N ALA A 174 54.56 -83.18 -16.68
CA ALA A 174 55.00 -83.07 -18.07
C ALA A 174 55.48 -81.65 -18.40
N GLU A 175 54.78 -80.63 -17.93
CA GLU A 175 55.07 -79.21 -18.21
C GLU A 175 56.43 -78.78 -17.66
N PHE A 176 56.77 -79.28 -16.46
CA PHE A 176 58.09 -79.08 -15.86
C PHE A 176 59.20 -79.90 -16.54
N ALA A 177 58.86 -81.03 -17.16
CA ALA A 177 59.83 -81.85 -17.89
C ALA A 177 60.09 -81.33 -19.30
N GLY A 178 59.05 -80.81 -19.97
CA GLY A 178 59.04 -80.41 -21.37
C GLY A 178 58.89 -81.59 -22.33
N VAL A 179 58.57 -81.28 -23.59
CA VAL A 179 58.45 -82.20 -24.73
C VAL A 179 59.65 -83.15 -24.85
N GLY A 180 59.40 -84.46 -24.86
CA GLY A 180 60.43 -85.49 -24.94
C GLY A 180 59.96 -86.86 -24.47
N THR A 181 60.82 -87.88 -24.59
CA THR A 181 60.55 -89.24 -24.08
C THR A 181 61.41 -89.55 -22.87
N TYR A 182 60.78 -89.91 -21.77
CA TYR A 182 61.41 -90.14 -20.46
C TYR A 182 61.23 -91.59 -20.00
N THR A 183 62.33 -92.23 -19.59
CA THR A 183 62.29 -93.51 -18.88
C THR A 183 62.15 -93.25 -17.38
N LEU A 184 61.06 -93.76 -16.81
CA LEU A 184 60.69 -93.63 -15.40
C LEU A 184 60.69 -95.03 -14.77
N THR A 185 61.44 -95.24 -13.70
CA THR A 185 61.62 -96.56 -13.06
C THR A 185 61.00 -96.56 -11.68
N TYR A 186 60.02 -97.43 -11.44
CA TYR A 186 59.47 -97.69 -10.12
C TYR A 186 60.23 -98.82 -9.44
N THR A 187 60.78 -98.59 -8.25
CA THR A 187 61.60 -99.57 -7.52
C THR A 187 61.03 -99.89 -6.15
N VAL A 188 60.67 -101.16 -5.91
CA VAL A 188 60.22 -101.67 -4.60
C VAL A 188 61.42 -102.17 -3.77
N PRO A 189 61.45 -101.91 -2.45
CA PRO A 189 62.63 -102.14 -1.62
C PRO A 189 62.91 -103.62 -1.36
N ALA A 190 64.19 -103.92 -1.10
CA ALA A 190 64.67 -105.21 -0.62
C ALA A 190 64.15 -105.48 0.81
N ILE A 191 63.80 -106.74 1.10
CA ILE A 191 63.25 -107.16 2.41
C ILE A 191 63.90 -108.49 2.82
N GLY A 192 64.67 -108.48 3.91
CA GLY A 192 65.41 -109.67 4.36
C GLY A 192 66.43 -110.13 3.32
N SER A 193 66.29 -111.38 2.84
CA SER A 193 67.08 -111.93 1.74
C SER A 193 66.48 -111.68 0.35
N CYS A 194 65.31 -111.05 0.25
CA CYS A 194 64.68 -110.73 -1.03
C CYS A 194 65.26 -109.43 -1.61
N PRO A 195 65.82 -109.44 -2.83
CA PRO A 195 66.39 -108.25 -3.45
C PRO A 195 65.30 -107.21 -3.79
N SER A 196 65.72 -105.96 -3.99
CA SER A 196 64.88 -104.93 -4.60
C SER A 196 64.56 -105.30 -6.05
N ARG A 197 63.42 -104.82 -6.53
CA ARG A 197 62.91 -105.09 -7.88
C ARG A 197 62.33 -103.82 -8.48
N SER A 198 62.34 -103.69 -9.80
CA SER A 198 61.83 -102.52 -10.49
C SER A 198 61.04 -102.86 -11.75
N ALA A 199 60.26 -101.88 -12.22
CA ALA A 199 59.56 -101.88 -13.50
C ALA A 199 59.70 -100.49 -14.15
N ASN A 200 59.66 -100.42 -15.49
CA ASN A 200 59.98 -99.22 -16.26
C ASN A 200 58.81 -98.74 -17.12
N VAL A 201 58.60 -97.42 -17.16
CA VAL A 201 57.64 -96.74 -18.04
C VAL A 201 58.42 -95.82 -18.97
N ALA A 202 58.23 -95.94 -20.28
CA ALA A 202 58.65 -94.92 -21.24
C ALA A 202 57.47 -94.00 -21.53
N LEU A 203 57.55 -92.75 -21.08
CA LEU A 203 56.52 -91.72 -21.20
C LEU A 203 56.94 -90.66 -22.23
N THR A 204 56.16 -90.49 -23.29
CA THR A 204 56.40 -89.44 -24.30
C THR A 204 55.45 -88.26 -24.08
N VAL A 205 56.03 -87.08 -23.90
CA VAL A 205 55.33 -85.80 -23.80
C VAL A 205 55.25 -85.18 -25.19
N HIS A 206 54.05 -84.86 -25.64
CA HIS A 206 53.77 -84.24 -26.94
C HIS A 206 53.53 -82.72 -26.80
N PRO A 207 53.99 -81.89 -27.76
CA PRO A 207 53.80 -80.44 -27.74
C PRO A 207 52.32 -80.06 -27.89
N LEU A 208 51.95 -78.91 -27.30
CA LEU A 208 50.75 -78.17 -27.70
C LEU A 208 50.93 -77.55 -29.09
N PRO A 209 49.84 -77.36 -29.86
CA PRO A 209 49.87 -76.53 -31.07
C PRO A 209 49.85 -75.04 -30.70
N GLU A 210 50.56 -74.20 -31.46
CA GLU A 210 50.59 -72.75 -31.28
C GLU A 210 49.67 -72.06 -32.31
N SER A 211 48.63 -71.34 -31.86
CA SER A 211 47.70 -70.64 -32.77
C SER A 211 48.03 -69.16 -33.02
N GLY A 212 49.20 -68.69 -32.56
CA GLY A 212 49.65 -67.30 -32.72
C GLY A 212 48.97 -66.28 -31.82
N VAL A 213 49.59 -65.12 -31.66
CA VAL A 213 49.02 -63.95 -30.98
C VAL A 213 48.30 -63.08 -32.02
N ALA A 214 47.00 -62.90 -31.84
CA ALA A 214 46.17 -62.10 -32.73
C ALA A 214 46.19 -60.61 -32.38
N SER A 215 45.94 -59.78 -33.38
CA SER A 215 45.73 -58.34 -33.30
C SER A 215 44.38 -57.94 -33.90
N SER A 216 43.95 -56.72 -33.62
CA SER A 216 42.66 -56.19 -34.09
C SER A 216 42.86 -54.95 -34.94
N LEU A 217 41.98 -54.73 -35.91
CA LEU A 217 41.85 -53.45 -36.63
C LEU A 217 40.59 -52.74 -36.16
N THR A 218 40.70 -51.43 -35.88
CA THR A 218 39.58 -50.58 -35.49
C THR A 218 39.43 -49.43 -36.48
N PHE A 219 38.20 -49.21 -36.94
CA PHE A 219 37.79 -48.18 -37.89
C PHE A 219 36.55 -47.45 -37.39
N CYS A 220 36.29 -46.26 -37.92
CA CYS A 220 35.00 -45.58 -37.80
C CYS A 220 34.07 -45.99 -38.95
N GLU A 221 32.76 -46.00 -38.69
CA GLU A 221 31.72 -46.18 -39.73
C GLU A 221 31.87 -45.21 -40.93
N THR A 222 32.49 -44.05 -40.71
CA THR A 222 32.75 -42.99 -41.70
C THR A 222 34.10 -43.09 -42.43
N ASP A 223 34.92 -44.11 -42.17
CA ASP A 223 36.24 -44.26 -42.82
C ASP A 223 36.14 -44.72 -44.30
N ASP A 224 37.22 -44.51 -45.07
CA ASP A 224 37.29 -44.94 -46.47
C ASP A 224 37.73 -46.41 -46.60
N PHE A 225 36.74 -47.30 -46.63
CA PHE A 225 36.94 -48.75 -46.80
C PHE A 225 37.31 -49.18 -48.23
N THR A 226 37.37 -48.29 -49.24
CA THR A 226 37.51 -48.68 -50.66
C THR A 226 38.80 -49.41 -51.02
N THR A 227 39.82 -49.34 -50.15
CA THR A 227 41.10 -50.06 -50.31
C THR A 227 41.17 -51.40 -49.55
N LEU A 228 40.19 -51.69 -48.69
CA LEU A 228 40.23 -52.82 -47.74
C LEU A 228 39.44 -54.03 -48.25
N THR A 229 39.56 -54.33 -49.54
CA THR A 229 38.76 -55.35 -50.24
C THR A 229 39.37 -56.75 -50.30
N ASN A 230 40.61 -56.91 -49.83
CA ASN A 230 41.36 -58.17 -49.87
C ASN A 230 42.44 -58.18 -48.76
N VAL A 231 42.01 -58.17 -47.50
CA VAL A 231 42.89 -58.14 -46.31
C VAL A 231 43.20 -59.56 -45.87
N ASP A 232 44.47 -59.96 -45.90
CA ASP A 232 44.91 -61.27 -45.40
C ASP A 232 45.02 -61.26 -43.87
N LEU A 233 44.25 -62.12 -43.21
CA LEU A 233 44.20 -62.28 -41.75
C LEU A 233 45.54 -62.74 -41.16
N PHE A 234 46.42 -63.39 -41.93
CA PHE A 234 47.77 -63.72 -41.45
C PHE A 234 48.63 -62.47 -41.18
N ASN A 235 48.36 -61.30 -41.78
CA ASN A 235 49.03 -60.06 -41.40
C ASN A 235 48.61 -59.52 -40.01
N LEU A 236 47.57 -60.10 -39.42
CA LEU A 236 47.02 -59.73 -38.11
C LEU A 236 47.31 -60.78 -37.03
N LEU A 237 48.10 -61.80 -37.35
CA LEU A 237 48.48 -62.91 -36.49
C LEU A 237 50.02 -63.03 -36.44
N ALA A 238 50.59 -63.52 -35.34
CA ALA A 238 52.03 -63.77 -35.26
C ALA A 238 52.40 -64.89 -34.27
N GLY A 239 53.25 -65.83 -34.70
CA GLY A 239 53.74 -66.94 -33.87
C GLY A 239 52.84 -68.17 -33.94
N GLU A 240 52.30 -68.44 -35.13
CA GLU A 240 51.35 -69.51 -35.42
C GLU A 240 52.01 -70.72 -36.12
N ASP A 241 51.53 -71.92 -35.77
CA ASP A 241 51.87 -73.16 -36.46
C ASP A 241 51.25 -73.19 -37.87
N THR A 242 52.05 -73.59 -38.85
CA THR A 242 51.58 -73.71 -40.25
C THR A 242 50.61 -74.88 -40.42
N GLY A 243 49.48 -74.65 -41.09
CA GLY A 243 48.52 -75.69 -41.47
C GLY A 243 47.25 -75.76 -40.61
N GLY A 244 47.03 -74.76 -39.74
CA GLY A 244 45.69 -74.44 -39.25
C GLY A 244 44.78 -73.82 -40.33
N PHE A 245 43.55 -73.52 -39.96
CA PHE A 245 42.51 -72.99 -40.86
C PHE A 245 41.66 -71.89 -40.21
N TRP A 246 41.22 -70.92 -41.00
CA TRP A 246 40.32 -69.86 -40.54
C TRP A 246 38.85 -70.32 -40.52
N THR A 247 38.08 -69.77 -39.59
CA THR A 247 36.62 -69.92 -39.50
C THR A 247 35.97 -68.59 -39.11
N ASP A 248 34.85 -68.27 -39.74
CA ASP A 248 34.06 -67.06 -39.50
C ASP A 248 33.16 -67.23 -38.27
N ASN A 249 33.30 -66.40 -37.22
CA ASN A 249 32.57 -66.56 -35.96
C ASN A 249 31.15 -65.95 -36.01
N PHE A 250 30.97 -64.93 -36.85
CA PHE A 250 29.69 -64.34 -37.23
C PHE A 250 29.58 -64.50 -38.75
N PRO A 251 28.50 -65.04 -39.33
CA PRO A 251 28.49 -65.45 -40.74
C PRO A 251 28.47 -64.24 -41.71
N THR A 252 29.63 -63.61 -41.90
CA THR A 252 29.90 -62.61 -42.94
C THR A 252 29.90 -63.26 -44.32
N GLY A 253 30.40 -64.49 -44.40
CA GLY A 253 30.58 -65.23 -45.65
C GLY A 253 31.91 -64.95 -46.35
N GLU A 254 32.81 -64.17 -45.74
CA GLU A 254 34.10 -63.79 -46.32
C GLU A 254 35.12 -64.94 -46.30
N ILE A 255 35.04 -65.87 -45.35
CA ILE A 255 35.88 -67.09 -45.35
C ILE A 255 35.20 -68.21 -46.15
N SER A 256 35.68 -68.46 -47.36
CA SER A 256 35.06 -69.44 -48.29
C SER A 256 35.46 -70.90 -48.06
N GLY A 257 36.52 -71.17 -47.29
CA GLY A 257 36.98 -72.53 -46.97
C GLY A 257 38.26 -72.59 -46.13
N ALA A 258 38.67 -73.80 -45.77
CA ALA A 258 39.76 -74.02 -44.79
C ALA A 258 41.18 -73.61 -45.24
N GLY A 259 41.35 -73.19 -46.50
CA GLY A 259 42.60 -72.61 -47.03
C GLY A 259 42.47 -71.13 -47.38
N ASP A 260 41.39 -70.49 -46.96
CA ASP A 260 41.10 -69.08 -47.19
C ASP A 260 41.50 -68.25 -45.95
N SER A 261 42.02 -67.05 -46.18
CA SER A 261 42.44 -66.09 -45.15
C SER A 261 42.18 -64.64 -45.55
N PHE A 262 41.58 -64.40 -46.72
CA PHE A 262 41.38 -63.05 -47.25
C PHE A 262 39.94 -62.59 -46.99
N ILE A 263 39.78 -61.41 -46.41
CA ILE A 263 38.46 -60.81 -46.14
C ILE A 263 38.31 -59.45 -46.84
N ASN A 264 37.09 -59.13 -47.25
CA ASN A 264 36.72 -57.82 -47.79
C ASN A 264 35.99 -57.00 -46.71
N ILE A 265 36.71 -56.11 -46.03
CA ILE A 265 36.13 -55.26 -44.97
C ILE A 265 35.08 -54.30 -45.56
N GLN A 266 35.23 -53.86 -46.82
CA GLN A 266 34.22 -53.04 -47.49
C GLN A 266 32.88 -53.79 -47.65
N ASN A 267 32.91 -55.09 -47.98
CA ASN A 267 31.71 -55.94 -48.00
C ASN A 267 31.10 -56.07 -46.60
N ILE A 268 31.93 -56.26 -45.56
CA ILE A 268 31.44 -56.41 -44.18
C ILE A 268 30.67 -55.15 -43.78
N VAL A 269 31.25 -53.97 -43.95
CA VAL A 269 30.60 -52.68 -43.66
C VAL A 269 29.33 -52.50 -44.50
N ALA A 270 29.38 -52.79 -45.81
CA ALA A 270 28.24 -52.56 -46.70
C ALA A 270 27.04 -53.49 -46.46
N ASN A 271 27.27 -54.71 -45.95
CA ASN A 271 26.20 -55.70 -45.72
C ASN A 271 25.74 -55.79 -44.25
N PHE A 272 26.62 -55.48 -43.29
CA PHE A 272 26.37 -55.69 -41.85
C PHE A 272 26.54 -54.43 -40.99
N GLY A 273 27.10 -53.34 -41.52
CA GLY A 273 27.22 -52.05 -40.83
C GLY A 273 28.35 -51.98 -39.78
N PRO A 274 28.22 -51.10 -38.77
CA PRO A 274 29.15 -51.04 -37.65
C PRO A 274 28.93 -52.22 -36.68
N GLY A 275 30.02 -52.75 -36.14
CA GLY A 275 30.03 -53.96 -35.32
C GLY A 275 31.43 -54.51 -35.04
N THR A 276 31.50 -55.67 -34.39
CA THR A 276 32.75 -56.41 -34.17
C THR A 276 32.65 -57.78 -34.83
N TYR A 277 33.46 -57.99 -35.86
CA TYR A 277 33.49 -59.20 -36.68
C TYR A 277 34.76 -59.97 -36.33
N THR A 278 34.62 -61.25 -35.95
CA THR A 278 35.73 -62.06 -35.45
C THR A 278 35.96 -63.28 -36.33
N PHE A 279 37.23 -63.60 -36.51
CA PHE A 279 37.72 -64.73 -37.31
C PHE A 279 38.68 -65.56 -36.46
N THR A 280 38.38 -66.83 -36.24
CA THR A 280 39.22 -67.76 -35.48
C THR A 280 40.17 -68.50 -36.42
N TYR A 281 41.47 -68.45 -36.14
CA TYR A 281 42.45 -69.40 -36.66
C TYR A 281 42.48 -70.65 -35.77
N ASN A 282 42.35 -71.84 -36.35
CA ASN A 282 42.26 -73.12 -35.63
C ASN A 282 43.45 -74.01 -35.97
N VAL A 283 44.21 -74.47 -34.96
CA VAL A 283 45.36 -75.39 -35.14
C VAL A 283 45.12 -76.69 -34.40
N ASN A 284 45.27 -77.82 -35.12
CA ASN A 284 45.16 -79.16 -34.56
C ASN A 284 46.51 -79.68 -34.00
N PRO A 285 46.51 -80.43 -32.89
CA PRO A 285 47.73 -80.96 -32.28
C PRO A 285 48.30 -82.12 -33.10
N THR A 286 49.62 -82.30 -33.04
CA THR A 286 50.31 -83.45 -33.70
C THR A 286 49.94 -84.82 -33.12
N HIS A 287 49.34 -84.87 -31.92
CA HIS A 287 48.86 -86.09 -31.29
C HIS A 287 47.60 -85.79 -30.44
N PRO A 288 46.53 -86.62 -30.51
CA PRO A 288 45.24 -86.36 -29.87
C PRO A 288 45.23 -86.54 -28.33
N ILE A 289 46.40 -86.55 -27.69
CA ILE A 289 46.55 -86.41 -26.23
C ILE A 289 46.50 -84.93 -25.80
N CYS A 290 46.86 -84.03 -26.70
CA CYS A 290 46.70 -82.58 -26.56
C CYS A 290 45.38 -82.11 -27.15
N THR A 291 44.94 -80.92 -26.76
CA THR A 291 43.80 -80.22 -27.37
C THR A 291 44.25 -79.33 -28.54
N PRO A 292 43.36 -79.00 -29.49
CA PRO A 292 43.57 -77.91 -30.44
C PRO A 292 43.78 -76.56 -29.74
N ALA A 293 44.39 -75.62 -30.47
CA ALA A 293 44.53 -74.22 -30.08
C ALA A 293 43.83 -73.30 -31.09
N THR A 294 43.39 -72.14 -30.61
CA THR A 294 42.57 -71.19 -31.38
C THR A 294 42.88 -69.74 -31.01
N SER A 295 43.03 -68.87 -32.01
CA SER A 295 43.27 -67.43 -31.82
C SER A 295 42.32 -66.60 -32.68
N ASN A 296 41.83 -65.47 -32.14
CA ASN A 296 40.76 -64.66 -32.76
C ASN A 296 41.29 -63.30 -33.21
N VAL A 297 41.28 -63.04 -34.52
CA VAL A 297 41.45 -61.70 -35.09
C VAL A 297 40.09 -60.99 -35.07
N ALA A 298 40.08 -59.68 -34.78
CA ALA A 298 38.86 -58.88 -34.74
C ALA A 298 38.95 -57.65 -35.66
N ILE A 299 37.90 -57.44 -36.45
CA ILE A 299 37.66 -56.21 -37.19
C ILE A 299 36.54 -55.46 -36.48
N ILE A 300 36.85 -54.27 -35.97
CA ILE A 300 35.96 -53.43 -35.17
C ILE A 300 35.62 -52.19 -36.01
N ILE A 301 34.34 -51.98 -36.29
CA ILE A 301 33.83 -50.77 -36.94
C ILE A 301 32.94 -50.05 -35.92
N GLU A 302 33.44 -48.95 -35.35
CA GLU A 302 32.74 -48.19 -34.32
C GLU A 302 31.63 -47.32 -34.93
N PRO A 303 30.39 -47.37 -34.39
CA PRO A 303 29.24 -46.65 -34.93
C PRO A 303 29.32 -45.14 -34.68
N VAL A 304 28.83 -44.36 -35.64
CA VAL A 304 28.83 -42.90 -35.61
C VAL A 304 27.42 -42.38 -35.30
N ILE A 305 27.25 -41.76 -34.13
CA ILE A 305 26.00 -41.08 -33.75
C ILE A 305 25.59 -40.03 -34.81
N ASP A 306 24.29 -39.90 -35.06
CA ASP A 306 23.72 -38.83 -35.87
C ASP A 306 22.97 -37.82 -35.00
N LEU A 307 23.27 -36.54 -35.19
CA LEU A 307 22.50 -35.42 -34.65
C LEU A 307 21.90 -34.55 -35.79
N ASN A 308 22.08 -34.93 -37.06
CA ASN A 308 21.46 -34.23 -38.17
C ASN A 308 19.94 -34.47 -38.16
N GLY A 309 19.17 -33.37 -38.17
CA GLY A 309 17.72 -33.44 -38.05
C GLY A 309 17.18 -33.61 -36.62
N ALA A 310 18.05 -33.72 -35.61
CA ALA A 310 17.67 -33.51 -34.22
C ALA A 310 17.27 -32.04 -33.99
N THR A 311 16.65 -31.75 -32.84
CA THR A 311 16.24 -30.39 -32.45
C THR A 311 16.93 -29.98 -31.16
N LEU A 312 17.43 -28.73 -31.10
CA LEU A 312 17.96 -28.12 -29.88
C LEU A 312 16.94 -27.10 -29.36
N THR A 313 16.51 -27.27 -28.12
CA THR A 313 15.70 -26.29 -27.39
C THR A 313 16.49 -25.74 -26.21
N LEU A 314 16.26 -24.49 -25.85
CA LEU A 314 16.92 -23.79 -24.73
C LEU A 314 15.85 -23.31 -23.76
N SER A 315 16.09 -23.48 -22.45
CA SER A 315 15.15 -23.06 -21.41
C SER A 315 15.88 -22.69 -20.11
N PRO A 316 15.45 -21.62 -19.39
CA PRO A 316 14.42 -20.65 -19.80
C PRO A 316 14.91 -19.70 -20.91
N THR A 317 13.98 -19.17 -21.70
CA THR A 317 14.23 -18.03 -22.58
C THR A 317 12.93 -17.22 -22.79
N PRO A 318 12.93 -15.89 -22.59
CA PRO A 318 14.01 -15.08 -22.06
C PRO A 318 14.47 -15.51 -20.65
N ILE A 319 15.68 -15.08 -20.26
CA ILE A 319 16.21 -15.20 -18.90
C ILE A 319 16.68 -13.82 -18.43
N CYS A 320 16.41 -13.47 -17.18
CA CYS A 320 16.72 -12.14 -16.65
C CYS A 320 18.18 -12.06 -16.22
N PHE A 321 18.81 -10.89 -16.41
CA PHE A 321 20.24 -10.72 -16.14
C PHE A 321 20.63 -11.04 -14.68
N ASN A 322 19.78 -10.68 -13.70
CA ASN A 322 20.00 -11.04 -12.30
C ASN A 322 19.87 -12.56 -12.00
N GLU A 323 19.04 -13.29 -12.76
CA GLU A 323 18.78 -14.73 -12.57
C GLU A 323 19.91 -15.62 -13.11
N LEU A 324 20.82 -15.10 -13.94
CA LEU A 324 21.96 -15.85 -14.51
C LEU A 324 22.84 -16.54 -13.45
N SER A 325 22.84 -16.03 -12.21
CA SER A 325 23.59 -16.57 -11.08
C SER A 325 22.87 -17.70 -10.32
N THR A 326 21.57 -17.88 -10.52
CA THR A 326 20.70 -18.81 -9.76
C THR A 326 19.98 -19.83 -10.65
N THR A 327 19.75 -19.51 -11.92
CA THR A 327 18.86 -20.25 -12.82
C THR A 327 19.67 -20.87 -13.97
N PRO A 328 19.91 -22.20 -13.96
CA PRO A 328 20.78 -22.83 -14.95
C PRO A 328 20.11 -22.92 -16.33
N LEU A 329 20.65 -22.18 -17.30
CA LEU A 329 20.24 -22.26 -18.70
C LEU A 329 20.53 -23.66 -19.25
N THR A 330 19.48 -24.37 -19.65
CA THR A 330 19.54 -25.78 -20.05
C THR A 330 19.27 -25.92 -21.56
N GLY A 331 20.22 -26.52 -22.28
CA GLY A 331 20.02 -27.00 -23.65
C GLY A 331 19.52 -28.44 -23.65
N THR A 332 18.48 -28.74 -24.42
CA THR A 332 17.93 -30.09 -24.58
C THR A 332 17.92 -30.46 -26.06
N ILE A 333 18.58 -31.57 -26.38
CA ILE A 333 18.66 -32.16 -27.71
C ILE A 333 17.67 -33.33 -27.77
N THR A 334 16.68 -33.22 -28.66
CA THR A 334 15.67 -34.25 -28.89
C THR A 334 15.82 -34.82 -30.30
N GLN A 335 15.80 -36.14 -30.41
CA GLN A 335 15.94 -36.86 -31.68
C GLN A 335 14.93 -36.41 -32.75
N GLY A 336 15.34 -36.56 -34.02
CA GLY A 336 14.53 -36.24 -35.19
C GLY A 336 13.81 -37.47 -35.75
N ALA A 337 13.82 -37.59 -37.09
CA ALA A 337 13.39 -38.82 -37.77
C ALA A 337 14.40 -39.97 -37.58
N SER A 338 15.69 -39.66 -37.43
CA SER A 338 16.72 -40.60 -37.00
C SER A 338 16.68 -40.74 -35.48
N SER A 339 16.67 -41.98 -34.97
CA SER A 339 16.71 -42.25 -33.54
C SER A 339 18.12 -42.04 -32.97
N ILE A 340 18.24 -41.33 -31.86
CA ILE A 340 19.50 -41.21 -31.11
C ILE A 340 19.58 -42.39 -30.13
N PRO A 341 20.62 -43.26 -30.19
CA PRO A 341 20.74 -44.38 -29.25
C PRO A 341 20.94 -43.92 -27.80
N ASP A 342 20.42 -44.68 -26.86
CA ASP A 342 20.62 -44.43 -25.42
C ASP A 342 22.09 -44.69 -25.02
N GLY A 343 22.71 -43.73 -24.35
CA GLY A 343 24.14 -43.75 -24.02
C GLY A 343 24.67 -42.38 -23.62
N THR A 344 25.95 -42.32 -23.22
CA THR A 344 26.64 -41.06 -22.87
C THR A 344 27.61 -40.66 -23.97
N TYR A 345 27.56 -39.40 -24.38
CA TYR A 345 28.33 -38.83 -25.48
C TYR A 345 28.90 -37.47 -25.06
N ASP A 346 30.13 -37.17 -25.44
CA ASP A 346 30.75 -35.88 -25.23
C ASP A 346 30.37 -34.93 -26.37
N ILE A 347 29.60 -33.90 -26.05
CA ILE A 347 29.05 -32.92 -26.99
C ILE A 347 29.83 -31.61 -26.87
N THR A 348 30.40 -31.13 -27.98
CA THR A 348 30.98 -29.79 -28.04
C THR A 348 29.93 -28.80 -28.54
N TYR A 349 29.69 -27.74 -27.76
CA TYR A 349 28.81 -26.63 -28.12
C TYR A 349 29.59 -25.31 -28.17
N GLY A 350 29.09 -24.35 -28.95
CA GLY A 350 29.65 -23.00 -29.08
C GLY A 350 28.56 -21.93 -29.02
N LEU A 351 28.90 -20.77 -28.44
CA LEU A 351 28.03 -19.59 -28.32
C LEU A 351 28.46 -18.51 -29.32
N SER A 352 27.47 -17.79 -29.85
CA SER A 352 27.66 -16.65 -30.76
C SER A 352 26.53 -15.63 -30.61
N GLY A 353 26.74 -14.39 -31.04
CA GLY A 353 25.80 -13.28 -30.85
C GLY A 353 26.27 -12.35 -29.73
N ALA A 354 25.41 -12.04 -28.76
CA ALA A 354 25.77 -11.19 -27.62
C ALA A 354 26.85 -11.81 -26.71
N ASN A 355 26.96 -13.14 -26.68
CA ASN A 355 27.93 -13.89 -25.88
C ASN A 355 28.75 -14.86 -26.74
N ASN A 356 29.93 -15.24 -26.24
CA ASN A 356 30.89 -16.09 -26.95
C ASN A 356 31.59 -17.04 -25.97
N GLY A 357 31.84 -18.28 -26.40
CA GLY A 357 32.45 -19.34 -25.61
C GLY A 357 32.23 -20.70 -26.26
N SER A 358 32.96 -21.72 -25.81
CA SER A 358 32.77 -23.11 -26.27
C SER A 358 33.31 -24.08 -25.22
N GLU A 359 32.64 -25.22 -25.08
CA GLU A 359 32.94 -26.26 -24.10
C GLU A 359 32.47 -27.62 -24.62
N THR A 360 33.12 -28.69 -24.13
CA THR A 360 32.67 -30.07 -24.33
C THR A 360 32.07 -30.59 -23.03
N VAL A 361 30.85 -31.12 -23.10
CA VAL A 361 30.06 -31.60 -21.95
C VAL A 361 29.54 -33.01 -22.22
N SER A 362 29.66 -33.90 -21.23
CA SER A 362 29.14 -35.27 -21.31
C SER A 362 27.62 -35.27 -21.12
N VAL A 363 26.89 -35.74 -22.12
CA VAL A 363 25.42 -35.78 -22.17
C VAL A 363 24.94 -37.22 -22.30
N THR A 364 24.05 -37.63 -21.42
CA THR A 364 23.39 -38.94 -21.50
C THR A 364 22.04 -38.80 -22.19
N PHE A 365 21.85 -39.53 -23.29
CA PHE A 365 20.56 -39.68 -23.95
C PHE A 365 19.79 -40.86 -23.39
N ILE A 366 18.50 -40.67 -23.15
CA ILE A 366 17.54 -41.70 -22.75
C ILE A 366 16.25 -41.49 -23.54
N GLY A 367 15.76 -42.54 -24.22
CA GLY A 367 14.64 -42.40 -25.16
C GLY A 367 14.90 -41.41 -26.30
N GLY A 368 16.17 -41.25 -26.69
CA GLY A 368 16.60 -40.28 -27.71
C GLY A 368 16.48 -38.80 -27.32
N THR A 369 16.44 -38.48 -26.02
CA THR A 369 16.51 -37.10 -25.50
C THR A 369 17.65 -36.96 -24.50
N GLY A 370 18.44 -35.89 -24.60
CA GLY A 370 19.55 -35.59 -23.68
C GLY A 370 19.70 -34.09 -23.44
N SER A 371 20.10 -33.71 -22.22
CA SER A 371 20.18 -32.30 -21.79
C SER A 371 21.51 -31.94 -21.16
N PHE A 372 21.93 -30.69 -21.30
CA PHE A 372 23.15 -30.12 -20.73
C PHE A 372 22.91 -28.69 -20.22
N THR A 373 23.71 -28.25 -19.26
CA THR A 373 23.71 -26.86 -18.80
C THR A 373 24.73 -26.05 -19.60
N VAL A 374 24.34 -24.86 -20.09
CA VAL A 374 25.25 -23.91 -20.73
C VAL A 374 26.11 -23.25 -19.64
N ASN A 375 27.43 -23.18 -19.85
CA ASN A 375 28.36 -22.68 -18.84
C ASN A 375 28.07 -21.21 -18.45
N PRO A 376 27.77 -20.92 -17.16
CA PRO A 376 27.50 -19.56 -16.68
C PRO A 376 28.63 -18.56 -16.98
N ALA A 377 29.88 -19.01 -17.07
CA ALA A 377 31.02 -18.14 -17.35
C ALA A 377 31.03 -17.55 -18.78
N PHE A 378 30.27 -18.13 -19.71
CA PHE A 378 30.14 -17.59 -21.07
C PHE A 378 28.98 -16.61 -21.22
N VAL A 379 28.01 -16.59 -20.30
CA VAL A 379 26.77 -15.82 -20.40
C VAL A 379 26.79 -14.60 -19.47
N THR A 380 27.37 -13.51 -19.99
CA THR A 380 27.73 -12.31 -19.21
C THR A 380 27.22 -11.00 -19.78
N THR A 381 26.65 -11.01 -20.99
CA THR A 381 26.19 -9.82 -21.72
C THR A 381 24.73 -9.95 -22.14
N ILE A 382 23.94 -8.90 -21.96
CA ILE A 382 22.52 -8.82 -22.33
C ILE A 382 22.34 -8.94 -23.84
N GLY A 383 21.24 -9.56 -24.29
CA GLY A 383 20.88 -9.72 -25.70
C GLY A 383 20.75 -11.18 -26.13
N THR A 384 20.48 -11.37 -27.43
CA THR A 384 20.28 -12.69 -28.03
C THR A 384 21.60 -13.41 -28.31
N THR A 385 21.67 -14.67 -27.93
CA THR A 385 22.83 -15.56 -28.10
C THR A 385 22.36 -16.88 -28.71
N THR A 386 23.07 -17.35 -29.73
CA THR A 386 22.85 -18.63 -30.41
C THR A 386 23.83 -19.67 -29.89
N VAL A 387 23.31 -20.77 -29.36
CA VAL A 387 24.06 -21.99 -29.04
C VAL A 387 24.00 -22.92 -30.26
N ALA A 388 25.16 -23.36 -30.75
CA ALA A 388 25.27 -24.33 -31.83
C ALA A 388 26.05 -25.57 -31.35
N ILE A 389 25.58 -26.76 -31.71
CA ILE A 389 26.32 -28.00 -31.47
C ILE A 389 27.29 -28.21 -32.63
N THR A 390 28.59 -28.29 -32.34
CA THR A 390 29.65 -28.32 -33.36
C THR A 390 30.32 -29.68 -33.50
N ASN A 391 30.32 -30.50 -32.44
CA ASN A 391 30.85 -31.86 -32.47
C ASN A 391 30.14 -32.79 -31.49
N VAL A 392 30.21 -34.09 -31.74
CA VAL A 392 29.74 -35.15 -30.83
C VAL A 392 30.64 -36.38 -30.95
N ILE A 393 31.05 -36.95 -29.82
CA ILE A 393 31.89 -38.14 -29.72
C ILE A 393 31.25 -39.13 -28.73
N ASN A 394 31.29 -40.43 -29.00
CA ASN A 394 30.96 -41.44 -27.99
C ASN A 394 32.14 -41.54 -27.00
N SER A 395 31.92 -41.25 -25.72
CA SER A 395 32.97 -41.19 -24.70
C SER A 395 33.65 -42.55 -24.39
N ASN A 396 33.15 -43.64 -24.99
CA ASN A 396 33.69 -45.00 -24.90
C ASN A 396 34.39 -45.46 -26.21
N SER A 397 34.44 -44.60 -27.24
CA SER A 397 35.10 -44.85 -28.53
C SER A 397 36.63 -44.85 -28.37
N ALA A 398 37.32 -45.82 -28.99
CA ALA A 398 38.79 -45.83 -29.00
C ALA A 398 39.38 -44.87 -30.04
N THR A 399 38.63 -44.55 -31.09
CA THR A 399 39.09 -43.76 -32.25
C THR A 399 38.50 -42.34 -32.31
N ASN A 400 37.58 -41.98 -31.41
CA ASN A 400 36.85 -40.71 -31.37
C ASN A 400 36.08 -40.42 -32.68
N CYS A 401 35.29 -41.38 -33.15
CA CYS A 401 34.53 -41.23 -34.39
C CYS A 401 33.54 -40.05 -34.33
N THR A 402 33.55 -39.21 -35.38
CA THR A 402 32.73 -37.99 -35.49
C THR A 402 32.01 -37.93 -36.84
N ARG A 403 30.93 -37.14 -36.90
CA ARG A 403 30.25 -36.76 -38.14
C ARG A 403 29.90 -35.29 -38.10
N ILE A 404 29.94 -34.64 -39.27
CA ILE A 404 29.53 -33.24 -39.44
C ILE A 404 28.08 -33.07 -39.01
N ILE A 405 27.85 -32.19 -38.03
CA ILE A 405 26.53 -31.78 -37.57
C ILE A 405 26.11 -30.53 -38.34
N ASN A 406 25.02 -30.61 -39.11
CA ASN A 406 24.52 -29.50 -39.90
C ASN A 406 23.34 -28.83 -39.19
N ASN A 407 23.44 -27.51 -38.99
CA ASN A 407 22.35 -26.63 -38.55
C ASN A 407 21.69 -26.95 -37.18
N LEU A 408 22.28 -27.78 -36.32
CA LEU A 408 21.79 -27.99 -34.95
C LEU A 408 22.17 -26.81 -34.05
N ASN A 409 21.34 -25.77 -34.08
CA ASN A 409 21.49 -24.58 -33.24
C ASN A 409 20.13 -24.08 -32.73
N SER A 410 20.18 -23.22 -31.71
CA SER A 410 19.02 -22.63 -31.04
C SER A 410 19.43 -21.32 -30.37
N SER A 411 18.51 -20.37 -30.23
CA SER A 411 18.79 -19.04 -29.67
C SER A 411 18.01 -18.76 -28.40
N PHE A 412 18.67 -18.16 -27.41
CA PHE A 412 18.05 -17.62 -26.19
C PHE A 412 18.34 -16.12 -26.08
N THR A 413 17.53 -15.41 -25.32
CA THR A 413 17.74 -13.98 -25.04
C THR A 413 17.94 -13.75 -23.55
N ILE A 414 19.07 -13.14 -23.20
CA ILE A 414 19.28 -12.54 -21.89
C ILE A 414 18.60 -11.17 -21.93
N ALA A 415 17.64 -10.94 -21.05
CA ALA A 415 16.88 -9.70 -20.96
C ALA A 415 17.40 -8.84 -19.79
N GLU A 416 17.31 -7.52 -19.99
CA GLU A 416 17.59 -6.53 -18.96
C GLU A 416 16.48 -6.55 -17.89
N ASN A 417 16.88 -6.35 -16.62
CA ASN A 417 15.93 -6.10 -15.54
C ASN A 417 15.48 -4.63 -15.60
N PRO A 418 14.21 -4.29 -15.31
CA PRO A 418 13.76 -2.90 -15.29
C PRO A 418 14.59 -2.07 -14.29
N ASP A 419 15.40 -1.11 -14.76
CA ASP A 419 16.01 -0.14 -13.85
C ASP A 419 14.98 0.94 -13.49
N ALA A 420 15.05 1.43 -12.25
CA ALA A 420 14.20 2.48 -11.71
C ALA A 420 14.93 3.22 -10.57
N THR A 421 16.27 3.28 -10.62
CA THR A 421 17.13 3.78 -9.54
C THR A 421 16.90 5.26 -9.21
N ASP A 422 16.45 6.05 -10.19
CA ASP A 422 16.12 7.48 -10.07
C ASP A 422 14.71 7.85 -10.58
N THR A 423 13.90 6.85 -10.98
CA THR A 423 12.48 7.04 -11.25
C THR A 423 11.77 7.50 -9.97
N GLN A 424 11.29 8.74 -9.95
CA GLN A 424 10.40 9.24 -8.90
C GLN A 424 8.95 8.98 -9.23
N ILE A 425 8.11 8.81 -8.21
CA ILE A 425 6.66 8.87 -8.36
C ILE A 425 6.06 10.08 -7.65
N SER A 426 5.03 10.65 -8.24
CA SER A 426 4.27 11.78 -7.67
C SER A 426 2.78 11.61 -7.90
N VAL A 427 1.98 12.08 -6.93
CA VAL A 427 0.52 12.14 -6.99
C VAL A 427 0.10 13.50 -6.45
N ALA A 428 -0.76 14.22 -7.17
CA ALA A 428 -1.32 15.48 -6.69
C ALA A 428 -2.41 15.22 -5.64
N ASN A 429 -2.66 16.18 -4.74
CA ASN A 429 -3.83 16.13 -3.84
C ASN A 429 -5.13 16.34 -4.65
N PHE A 430 -6.22 15.71 -4.24
CA PHE A 430 -7.50 15.71 -4.96
C PHE A 430 -8.69 15.45 -4.03
N CYS A 431 -9.92 15.51 -4.54
CA CYS A 431 -11.15 15.37 -3.74
C CYS A 431 -11.69 13.94 -3.74
N VAL A 432 -12.32 13.52 -2.63
CA VAL A 432 -13.06 12.24 -2.56
C VAL A 432 -14.01 12.10 -3.76
N GLY A 433 -13.98 10.93 -4.42
CA GLY A 433 -14.81 10.62 -5.59
C GLY A 433 -14.18 10.93 -6.95
N GLN A 434 -13.12 11.75 -7.01
CA GLN A 434 -12.33 11.97 -8.23
C GLN A 434 -11.30 10.84 -8.44
N ASN A 435 -10.94 10.58 -9.69
CA ASN A 435 -9.77 9.77 -10.03
C ASN A 435 -8.51 10.65 -10.02
N ALA A 436 -7.38 10.11 -9.59
CA ALA A 436 -6.09 10.80 -9.60
C ALA A 436 -5.11 10.16 -10.58
N GLN A 437 -4.07 10.91 -10.96
CA GLN A 437 -2.96 10.38 -11.77
C GLN A 437 -1.72 10.20 -10.91
N VAL A 438 -1.10 9.02 -11.03
CA VAL A 438 0.25 8.74 -10.55
C VAL A 438 1.19 8.94 -11.73
N ASN A 439 2.10 9.91 -11.60
CA ASN A 439 3.14 10.15 -12.58
C ASN A 439 4.42 9.42 -12.14
N LEU A 440 5.01 8.63 -13.03
CA LEU A 440 6.38 8.16 -12.92
C LEU A 440 7.26 9.09 -13.77
N THR A 441 8.29 9.67 -13.16
CA THR A 441 9.17 10.65 -13.81
C THR A 441 10.62 10.36 -13.48
N ASP A 442 11.42 10.23 -14.53
CA ASP A 442 12.88 10.33 -14.46
C ASP A 442 13.31 11.71 -13.89
N ILE A 443 14.34 11.73 -13.04
CA ILE A 443 14.95 12.93 -12.44
C ILE A 443 16.24 13.35 -13.19
N ASN A 444 16.94 12.41 -13.82
CA ASN A 444 18.33 12.56 -14.26
C ASN A 444 18.44 12.48 -15.79
N ASN A 445 18.13 13.58 -16.49
CA ASN A 445 18.20 13.76 -17.96
C ASN A 445 19.57 13.50 -18.66
N ASN A 446 20.51 12.78 -18.04
CA ASN A 446 21.77 12.31 -18.61
C ASN A 446 21.64 10.95 -19.33
N SER A 447 20.68 10.13 -18.90
CA SER A 447 20.38 8.78 -19.41
C SER A 447 18.85 8.58 -19.44
N VAL A 448 18.38 7.37 -19.73
CA VAL A 448 16.99 6.91 -19.50
C VAL A 448 17.08 5.50 -18.96
N GLU A 449 16.90 5.36 -17.66
CA GLU A 449 17.13 4.13 -16.88
C GLU A 449 15.96 3.15 -17.04
N LEU A 450 14.72 3.64 -16.87
CA LEU A 450 13.51 2.86 -17.17
C LEU A 450 13.17 2.99 -18.67
N SER A 451 13.58 1.99 -19.46
CA SER A 451 13.48 2.00 -20.92
C SER A 451 12.05 1.99 -21.48
N ASP A 452 11.91 2.43 -22.75
CA ASP A 452 10.63 2.60 -23.45
C ASP A 452 9.96 1.26 -23.81
N ASP A 453 9.21 0.68 -22.86
CA ASP A 453 8.39 -0.52 -23.07
C ASP A 453 7.12 -0.52 -22.19
N ARG A 454 6.35 -1.62 -22.22
CA ARG A 454 5.21 -1.87 -21.36
C ARG A 454 5.61 -2.60 -20.09
N TYR A 455 5.10 -2.12 -18.95
CA TYR A 455 5.41 -2.67 -17.64
C TYR A 455 4.14 -2.95 -16.83
N ILE A 456 4.14 -4.09 -16.15
CA ILE A 456 3.22 -4.43 -15.08
C ILE A 456 3.79 -3.83 -13.79
N ILE A 457 3.01 -2.95 -13.15
CA ILE A 457 3.35 -2.26 -11.91
C ILE A 457 2.53 -2.87 -10.78
N THR A 458 3.21 -3.44 -9.79
CA THR A 458 2.59 -3.83 -8.52
C THR A 458 2.82 -2.71 -7.51
N TYR A 459 1.75 -2.21 -6.91
CA TYR A 459 1.82 -1.16 -5.89
C TYR A 459 0.95 -1.49 -4.68
N ILE A 460 1.32 -0.95 -3.54
CA ILE A 460 0.53 -0.94 -2.30
C ILE A 460 -0.01 0.48 -2.12
N LEU A 461 -1.32 0.61 -1.99
CA LEU A 461 -1.98 1.81 -1.50
C LEU A 461 -2.25 1.65 0.00
N THR A 462 -1.75 2.57 0.81
CA THR A 462 -2.05 2.66 2.25
C THR A 462 -3.09 3.76 2.49
N ASP A 463 -4.18 3.42 3.18
CA ASP A 463 -5.28 4.35 3.49
C ASP A 463 -5.02 5.16 4.80
N PRO A 464 -5.84 6.18 5.10
CA PRO A 464 -5.77 6.96 6.34
C PRO A 464 -5.91 6.15 7.65
N ASN A 465 -6.41 4.91 7.60
CA ASN A 465 -6.52 3.99 8.73
C ASN A 465 -5.32 3.03 8.84
N GLY A 466 -4.36 3.11 7.93
CA GLY A 466 -3.23 2.18 7.82
C GLY A 466 -3.57 0.83 7.17
N GLN A 467 -4.74 0.67 6.54
CA GLN A 467 -5.05 -0.51 5.74
C GLN A 467 -4.26 -0.46 4.43
N GLN A 468 -3.68 -1.59 4.05
CA GLN A 468 -2.88 -1.72 2.84
C GLN A 468 -3.59 -2.59 1.80
N THR A 469 -3.78 -2.03 0.61
CA THR A 469 -4.38 -2.71 -0.54
C THR A 469 -3.34 -2.84 -1.65
N THR A 470 -2.93 -4.07 -1.96
CA THR A 470 -2.10 -4.36 -3.13
C THR A 470 -2.93 -4.29 -4.40
N GLN A 471 -2.42 -3.64 -5.43
CA GLN A 471 -3.03 -3.50 -6.75
C GLN A 471 -1.98 -3.73 -7.84
N THR A 472 -2.46 -4.08 -9.04
CA THR A 472 -1.64 -4.21 -10.24
C THR A 472 -2.23 -3.39 -11.38
N THR A 473 -1.37 -2.77 -12.19
CA THR A 473 -1.76 -2.03 -13.40
C THR A 473 -0.72 -2.22 -14.49
N VAL A 474 -1.09 -1.95 -15.75
CA VAL A 474 -0.16 -1.92 -16.88
C VAL A 474 0.07 -0.47 -17.29
N ILE A 475 1.34 -0.11 -17.48
CA ILE A 475 1.77 1.22 -17.97
C ILE A 475 2.54 1.08 -19.28
N GLN A 476 2.55 2.17 -20.05
CA GLN A 476 3.50 2.38 -21.12
C GLN A 476 4.52 3.41 -20.63
N VAL A 477 5.81 3.08 -20.66
CA VAL A 477 6.91 4.04 -20.45
C VAL A 477 7.32 4.61 -21.80
N VAL A 478 7.58 5.92 -21.83
CA VAL A 478 8.09 6.67 -22.99
C VAL A 478 9.08 7.73 -22.50
N ASN A 479 10.34 7.66 -22.94
CA ASN A 479 11.48 8.44 -22.46
C ASN A 479 11.54 8.49 -20.92
N GLY A 480 11.55 7.33 -20.25
CA GLY A 480 11.64 7.23 -18.77
C GLY A 480 10.40 7.71 -17.99
N ASN A 481 9.37 8.21 -18.69
CA ASN A 481 8.18 8.81 -18.09
C ASN A 481 6.94 7.95 -18.36
N ALA A 482 6.03 7.86 -17.38
CA ALA A 482 4.76 7.16 -17.51
C ALA A 482 3.67 7.74 -16.59
N LEU A 483 2.41 7.39 -16.85
CA LEU A 483 1.28 7.78 -16.03
C LEU A 483 0.25 6.65 -15.91
N PHE A 484 -0.42 6.56 -14.75
CA PHE A 484 -1.59 5.69 -14.57
C PHE A 484 -2.61 6.29 -13.61
N SER A 485 -3.85 5.80 -13.68
CA SER A 485 -4.97 6.35 -12.89
C SER A 485 -5.20 5.55 -11.60
N LEU A 486 -5.20 6.23 -10.45
CA LEU A 486 -5.85 5.76 -9.24
C LEU A 486 -7.35 5.99 -9.37
N ILE A 487 -8.14 4.92 -9.27
CA ILE A 487 -9.60 4.97 -9.36
C ILE A 487 -10.22 5.36 -8.01
N SER A 488 -11.25 6.20 -8.05
CA SER A 488 -11.84 6.83 -6.85
C SER A 488 -12.43 5.85 -5.82
N SER A 489 -12.76 4.63 -6.23
CA SER A 489 -13.22 3.56 -5.34
C SER A 489 -12.14 3.04 -4.38
N LEU A 490 -10.85 3.29 -4.66
CA LEU A 490 -9.73 2.99 -3.76
C LEU A 490 -9.42 4.15 -2.79
N THR A 491 -9.94 5.35 -3.08
CA THR A 491 -9.68 6.60 -2.37
C THR A 491 -10.98 7.29 -1.97
N ASN A 492 -11.85 6.52 -1.30
CA ASN A 492 -13.23 6.86 -0.99
C ASN A 492 -13.45 7.48 0.40
N ILE A 493 -12.40 7.57 1.22
CA ILE A 493 -12.41 8.25 2.52
C ILE A 493 -11.41 9.43 2.51
N PRO A 494 -11.69 10.53 3.20
CA PRO A 494 -10.77 11.66 3.26
C PRO A 494 -9.59 11.39 4.20
N GLY A 495 -8.41 11.92 3.89
CA GLY A 495 -7.23 11.88 4.73
C GLY A 495 -5.91 11.72 3.95
N ASN A 496 -4.85 11.35 4.68
CA ASN A 496 -3.53 11.10 4.13
C ASN A 496 -3.45 9.68 3.57
N TYR A 497 -3.08 9.54 2.30
CA TYR A 497 -2.75 8.27 1.66
C TYR A 497 -1.25 8.21 1.34
N SER A 498 -0.72 7.00 1.18
CA SER A 498 0.55 6.79 0.49
C SER A 498 0.45 5.67 -0.52
N ILE A 499 1.14 5.83 -1.64
CA ILE A 499 1.35 4.78 -2.65
C ILE A 499 2.82 4.39 -2.65
N THR A 500 3.08 3.09 -2.67
CA THR A 500 4.42 2.51 -2.84
C THR A 500 4.40 1.52 -3.99
N ILE A 501 5.16 1.77 -5.06
CA ILE A 501 5.47 0.73 -6.05
C ILE A 501 6.48 -0.23 -5.43
N THR A 502 6.14 -1.51 -5.41
CA THR A 502 6.94 -2.58 -4.79
C THR A 502 7.61 -3.49 -5.81
N ASN A 503 7.08 -3.58 -7.03
CA ASN A 503 7.67 -4.34 -8.13
C ASN A 503 7.30 -3.73 -9.48
N ILE A 504 8.30 -3.59 -10.35
CA ILE A 504 8.17 -3.23 -11.76
C ILE A 504 8.56 -4.46 -12.58
N GLN A 505 7.72 -4.89 -13.51
CA GLN A 505 7.96 -6.06 -14.37
C GLN A 505 7.72 -5.70 -15.83
N ASN A 506 8.69 -5.96 -16.72
CA ASN A 506 8.50 -5.81 -18.16
C ASN A 506 7.52 -6.88 -18.67
N GLU A 507 6.52 -6.47 -19.45
CA GLU A 507 5.43 -7.36 -19.89
C GLU A 507 5.86 -8.36 -20.98
N ALA A 508 6.87 -8.02 -21.79
CA ALA A 508 7.34 -8.84 -22.91
C ALA A 508 8.43 -9.85 -22.50
N THR A 509 9.33 -9.48 -21.60
CA THR A 509 10.42 -10.35 -21.13
C THR A 509 10.07 -11.11 -19.85
N GLY A 510 9.07 -10.63 -19.09
CA GLY A 510 8.72 -11.14 -17.77
C GLY A 510 9.69 -10.71 -16.66
N CYS A 511 10.79 -10.02 -16.97
CA CYS A 511 11.81 -9.65 -16.00
C CYS A 511 11.35 -8.53 -15.08
N SER A 512 11.66 -8.66 -13.79
CA SER A 512 11.23 -7.72 -12.76
C SER A 512 12.33 -7.22 -11.85
N THR A 513 12.03 -6.10 -11.19
CA THR A 513 12.85 -5.43 -10.19
C THR A 513 11.95 -5.02 -9.03
N THR A 514 12.33 -5.42 -7.81
CA THR A 514 11.68 -4.97 -6.59
C THR A 514 12.11 -3.56 -6.25
N THR A 515 11.16 -2.66 -6.00
CA THR A 515 11.41 -1.25 -5.72
C THR A 515 10.74 -0.80 -4.41
N ASN A 516 10.97 0.45 -4.01
CA ASN A 516 10.29 1.09 -2.88
C ASN A 516 9.97 2.56 -3.21
N LEU A 517 9.59 2.81 -4.48
CA LEU A 517 9.25 4.15 -4.95
C LEU A 517 7.94 4.56 -4.28
N ASN A 518 7.96 5.64 -3.50
CA ASN A 518 6.83 6.02 -2.66
C ASN A 518 6.48 7.51 -2.81
N SER A 519 5.18 7.81 -2.69
CA SER A 519 4.64 9.17 -2.65
C SER A 519 3.45 9.21 -1.69
N SER A 520 3.33 10.32 -0.95
CA SER A 520 2.22 10.59 -0.03
C SER A 520 1.40 11.76 -0.55
N PHE A 521 0.08 11.64 -0.49
CA PHE A 521 -0.88 12.63 -0.99
C PHE A 521 -2.09 12.72 -0.08
N ILE A 522 -2.85 13.81 -0.20
CA ILE A 522 -4.04 14.06 0.60
C ILE A 522 -5.28 13.95 -0.29
N VAL A 523 -6.24 13.15 0.16
CA VAL A 523 -7.59 13.09 -0.39
C VAL A 523 -8.48 13.97 0.47
N TYR A 524 -8.86 15.13 -0.06
CA TYR A 524 -9.66 16.11 0.67
C TYR A 524 -11.15 15.72 0.71
N PRO A 525 -11.85 15.96 1.83
CA PRO A 525 -13.30 15.78 1.88
C PRO A 525 -14.00 16.75 0.93
N ILE A 526 -15.10 16.27 0.34
CA ILE A 526 -16.08 17.17 -0.29
C ILE A 526 -16.86 17.93 0.81
N PRO A 527 -17.25 19.20 0.59
CA PRO A 527 -18.12 19.91 1.52
C PRO A 527 -19.48 19.21 1.67
N ASP A 528 -19.96 19.03 2.90
CA ASP A 528 -21.31 18.50 3.19
C ASP A 528 -22.22 19.62 3.70
N VAL A 529 -23.26 19.90 2.91
CA VAL A 529 -24.28 20.93 3.14
C VAL A 529 -25.69 20.34 3.15
N SER A 530 -25.82 19.04 3.42
CA SER A 530 -27.10 18.30 3.46
C SER A 530 -28.12 18.84 4.47
N ASN A 531 -27.65 19.46 5.56
CA ASN A 531 -28.48 20.05 6.62
C ASN A 531 -28.66 21.59 6.48
N LEU A 532 -28.13 22.20 5.41
CA LEU A 532 -28.12 23.66 5.25
C LEU A 532 -29.53 24.26 5.19
N THR A 533 -29.78 25.26 6.03
CA THR A 533 -30.95 26.14 5.95
C THR A 533 -30.53 27.57 5.60
N ILE A 534 -31.29 28.20 4.70
CA ILE A 534 -31.18 29.61 4.32
C ILE A 534 -32.27 30.39 5.06
N SER A 535 -31.99 31.65 5.42
CA SER A 535 -32.97 32.63 5.89
C SER A 535 -32.65 33.99 5.27
N ILE A 536 -33.63 34.62 4.63
CA ILE A 536 -33.53 35.97 4.04
C ILE A 536 -34.77 36.77 4.46
N ASP A 537 -34.57 37.90 5.14
CA ASP A 537 -35.67 38.77 5.56
C ASP A 537 -36.18 39.66 4.41
N ASP A 538 -37.45 40.06 4.46
CA ASP A 538 -37.99 41.11 3.58
C ASP A 538 -37.28 42.45 3.87
N THR A 539 -37.01 43.23 2.82
CA THR A 539 -36.13 44.42 2.87
C THR A 539 -36.72 45.58 2.06
N CYS A 540 -36.30 46.82 2.34
CA CYS A 540 -36.77 47.97 1.57
C CYS A 540 -35.86 48.25 0.35
N SER A 541 -36.45 48.81 -0.70
CA SER A 541 -35.78 49.15 -1.95
C SER A 541 -34.65 50.17 -1.71
N GLY A 542 -33.41 49.68 -1.70
CA GLY A 542 -32.19 50.46 -1.41
C GLY A 542 -31.32 49.88 -0.28
N ASP A 543 -31.87 49.01 0.57
CA ASP A 543 -31.13 48.34 1.65
C ASP A 543 -30.33 47.12 1.16
N ASP A 544 -29.32 46.72 1.95
CA ASP A 544 -28.50 45.53 1.70
C ASP A 544 -29.26 44.22 2.04
N VAL A 545 -29.47 43.35 1.04
CA VAL A 545 -30.10 42.04 1.27
C VAL A 545 -29.08 41.03 1.80
N VAL A 546 -29.23 40.66 3.08
CA VAL A 546 -28.36 39.69 3.77
C VAL A 546 -28.92 38.27 3.65
N VAL A 547 -28.11 37.36 3.11
CA VAL A 547 -28.41 35.93 3.04
C VAL A 547 -27.76 35.22 4.23
N ASN A 548 -28.57 34.73 5.17
CA ASN A 548 -28.09 33.99 6.34
C ASN A 548 -28.08 32.49 6.06
N LEU A 549 -26.95 31.84 6.36
CA LEU A 549 -26.71 30.42 6.15
C LEU A 549 -26.48 29.74 7.50
N SER A 550 -27.18 28.64 7.75
CA SER A 550 -27.25 28.01 9.08
C SER A 550 -27.41 26.49 8.99
N ASN A 551 -27.23 25.80 10.11
CA ASN A 551 -27.36 24.35 10.25
C ASN A 551 -26.46 23.49 9.32
N ALA A 552 -25.43 24.08 8.70
CA ALA A 552 -24.41 23.34 7.94
C ALA A 552 -23.41 22.62 8.87
N THR A 553 -23.90 21.83 9.82
CA THR A 553 -23.14 21.21 10.93
C THR A 553 -22.04 20.25 10.49
N ASN A 554 -22.12 19.77 9.25
CA ASN A 554 -21.18 18.81 8.67
C ASN A 554 -20.10 19.52 7.82
N LEU A 555 -20.25 20.83 7.61
CA LEU A 555 -19.29 21.68 6.92
C LEU A 555 -18.19 22.11 7.90
N THR A 556 -16.92 21.90 7.53
CA THR A 556 -15.79 22.34 8.36
C THR A 556 -15.62 23.85 8.32
N ASP A 557 -15.30 24.47 9.45
CA ASP A 557 -14.99 25.90 9.56
C ASP A 557 -13.92 26.33 8.53
N GLY A 558 -14.16 27.44 7.82
CA GLY A 558 -13.32 27.86 6.69
C GLY A 558 -13.97 28.87 5.76
N LEU A 559 -13.35 29.09 4.60
CA LEU A 559 -13.85 29.97 3.53
C LEU A 559 -14.37 29.13 2.36
N TYR A 560 -15.53 29.51 1.82
CA TYR A 560 -16.20 28.84 0.71
C TYR A 560 -16.69 29.84 -0.33
N ASP A 561 -16.51 29.51 -1.61
CA ASP A 561 -17.17 30.18 -2.71
C ASP A 561 -18.51 29.47 -2.97
N ILE A 562 -19.61 30.23 -2.97
CA ILE A 562 -20.98 29.69 -3.05
C ILE A 562 -21.61 30.06 -4.38
N GLU A 563 -21.98 29.08 -5.19
CA GLU A 563 -22.74 29.28 -6.43
C GLU A 563 -24.23 29.31 -6.11
N TYR A 564 -24.92 30.38 -6.51
CA TYR A 564 -26.35 30.59 -6.28
C TYR A 564 -27.06 31.14 -7.52
N SER A 565 -28.38 31.01 -7.54
CA SER A 565 -29.27 31.57 -8.56
C SER A 565 -30.49 32.21 -7.90
N ILE A 566 -31.09 33.21 -8.53
CA ILE A 566 -32.29 33.91 -8.04
C ILE A 566 -33.33 33.95 -9.16
N SER A 567 -34.58 33.67 -8.81
CA SER A 567 -35.73 33.66 -9.72
C SER A 567 -36.94 34.35 -9.10
N GLY A 568 -37.74 35.04 -9.90
CA GLY A 568 -38.85 35.88 -9.43
C GLY A 568 -38.78 37.25 -10.09
N ALA A 569 -38.88 38.33 -9.29
CA ALA A 569 -38.61 39.69 -9.77
C ALA A 569 -37.16 39.86 -10.23
N ILE A 570 -36.21 39.28 -9.49
CA ILE A 570 -34.81 39.12 -9.90
C ILE A 570 -34.68 37.81 -10.69
N SER A 571 -33.95 37.84 -11.81
CA SER A 571 -33.69 36.66 -12.65
C SER A 571 -32.21 36.60 -13.07
N VAL A 572 -31.42 35.87 -12.27
CA VAL A 572 -29.97 35.70 -12.46
C VAL A 572 -29.56 34.27 -12.09
N SER A 573 -28.60 33.70 -12.80
CA SER A 573 -28.13 32.32 -12.58
C SER A 573 -26.61 32.25 -12.49
N ASN A 574 -26.11 31.28 -11.73
CA ASN A 574 -24.67 30.99 -11.60
C ASN A 574 -23.85 32.20 -11.11
N LEU A 575 -24.39 32.95 -10.15
CA LEU A 575 -23.62 33.97 -9.43
C LEU A 575 -22.80 33.31 -8.33
N THR A 576 -21.66 33.90 -7.98
CA THR A 576 -20.77 33.38 -6.93
C THR A 576 -20.61 34.40 -5.80
N ALA A 577 -20.94 34.00 -4.56
CA ALA A 577 -20.51 34.71 -3.36
C ALA A 577 -19.13 34.19 -2.98
N ILE A 578 -18.13 35.08 -2.98
CA ILE A 578 -16.71 34.71 -2.87
C ILE A 578 -16.22 34.84 -1.43
N ASN A 579 -15.40 33.90 -0.95
CA ASN A 579 -14.82 33.86 0.41
C ASN A 579 -15.86 33.96 1.55
N VAL A 580 -17.01 33.30 1.43
CA VAL A 580 -18.01 33.25 2.51
C VAL A 580 -17.45 32.44 3.68
N SER A 581 -17.33 33.08 4.84
CA SER A 581 -16.80 32.45 6.04
C SER A 581 -17.86 31.62 6.75
N PHE A 582 -17.53 30.37 7.06
CA PHE A 582 -18.30 29.49 7.93
C PHE A 582 -17.58 29.24 9.25
N THR A 583 -18.34 29.36 10.35
CA THR A 583 -17.90 29.05 11.71
C THR A 583 -19.01 28.29 12.42
N SER A 584 -18.72 27.10 12.93
CA SER A 584 -19.67 26.21 13.62
C SER A 584 -20.96 25.94 12.83
N GLY A 585 -20.86 25.81 11.50
CA GLY A 585 -21.98 25.51 10.59
C GLY A 585 -22.88 26.70 10.23
N SER A 586 -22.46 27.94 10.53
CA SER A 586 -23.16 29.17 10.16
C SER A 586 -22.25 30.14 9.38
N GLY A 587 -22.84 30.90 8.45
CA GLY A 587 -22.17 31.92 7.64
C GLY A 587 -23.18 32.90 7.02
N SER A 588 -22.72 33.95 6.34
CA SER A 588 -23.61 34.90 5.64
C SER A 588 -22.91 35.66 4.53
N PHE A 589 -23.69 36.17 3.56
CA PHE A 589 -23.21 37.05 2.50
C PHE A 589 -24.29 38.07 2.10
N ILE A 590 -23.89 39.13 1.40
CA ILE A 590 -24.80 40.20 0.93
C ILE A 590 -24.98 40.07 -0.59
N LEU A 591 -26.20 40.26 -1.09
CA LEU A 591 -26.48 40.28 -2.53
C LEU A 591 -25.99 41.59 -3.17
N PRO A 592 -25.36 41.57 -4.36
CA PRO A 592 -24.90 42.80 -5.01
C PRO A 592 -26.05 43.77 -5.33
N ASN A 593 -25.96 45.02 -4.84
CA ASN A 593 -27.06 46.00 -4.96
C ASN A 593 -27.41 46.33 -6.44
N SER A 594 -26.54 45.97 -7.39
CA SER A 594 -26.78 46.07 -8.84
C SER A 594 -27.70 45.00 -9.44
N ILE A 595 -28.04 43.93 -8.70
CA ILE A 595 -28.99 42.89 -9.16
C ILE A 595 -30.36 42.98 -8.46
N LEU A 596 -30.53 43.92 -7.53
CA LEU A 596 -31.75 44.04 -6.72
C LEU A 596 -32.87 44.70 -7.53
N VAL A 597 -34.07 44.13 -7.45
CA VAL A 597 -35.28 44.57 -8.16
C VAL A 597 -36.49 44.38 -7.24
N GLU A 598 -37.37 45.37 -7.19
CA GLU A 598 -38.58 45.36 -6.34
C GLU A 598 -39.52 44.19 -6.67
N GLY A 599 -40.12 43.61 -5.62
CA GLY A 599 -40.98 42.42 -5.68
C GLY A 599 -40.33 41.16 -5.08
N THR A 600 -41.08 40.07 -5.11
CA THR A 600 -40.68 38.79 -4.48
C THR A 600 -39.73 37.99 -5.38
N SER A 601 -38.66 37.48 -4.78
CA SER A 601 -37.65 36.64 -5.41
C SER A 601 -37.25 35.46 -4.52
N THR A 602 -37.00 34.31 -5.12
CA THR A 602 -36.50 33.09 -4.46
C THR A 602 -35.04 32.89 -4.83
N LEU A 603 -34.15 32.87 -3.84
CA LEU A 603 -32.76 32.47 -3.98
C LEU A 603 -32.63 30.96 -3.77
N SER A 604 -31.80 30.29 -4.56
CA SER A 604 -31.41 28.89 -4.36
C SER A 604 -29.90 28.70 -4.49
N ILE A 605 -29.33 27.82 -3.66
CA ILE A 605 -27.90 27.50 -3.68
C ILE A 605 -27.64 26.21 -4.48
N ALA A 606 -26.71 26.30 -5.43
CA ALA A 606 -26.34 25.24 -6.34
C ALA A 606 -25.10 24.45 -5.86
N ASN A 607 -24.07 25.12 -5.35
CA ASN A 607 -22.79 24.48 -5.03
C ASN A 607 -21.99 25.29 -3.98
N PHE A 608 -21.16 24.61 -3.20
CA PHE A 608 -20.10 25.21 -2.38
C PHE A 608 -18.75 24.67 -2.82
N VAL A 609 -17.76 25.54 -3.02
CA VAL A 609 -16.37 25.17 -3.29
C VAL A 609 -15.50 25.66 -2.15
N SER A 610 -14.74 24.78 -1.52
CA SER A 610 -13.79 25.17 -0.47
C SER A 610 -12.62 25.96 -1.06
N VAL A 611 -12.34 27.15 -0.55
CA VAL A 611 -11.23 28.00 -1.03
C VAL A 611 -9.86 27.37 -0.71
N THR A 612 -9.76 26.49 0.29
CA THR A 612 -8.50 25.86 0.72
C THR A 612 -8.21 24.51 0.07
N THR A 613 -9.24 23.72 -0.27
CA THR A 613 -9.07 22.40 -0.91
C THR A 613 -9.48 22.35 -2.38
N LEU A 614 -10.16 23.40 -2.87
CA LEU A 614 -10.80 23.48 -4.19
C LEU A 614 -11.88 22.41 -4.45
N CYS A 615 -12.32 21.70 -3.41
CA CYS A 615 -13.35 20.68 -3.53
C CYS A 615 -14.76 21.30 -3.53
N GLY A 616 -15.53 20.97 -4.57
CA GLY A 616 -16.95 21.30 -4.70
C GLY A 616 -17.87 20.27 -4.03
N THR A 617 -19.10 20.66 -3.74
CA THR A 617 -20.17 19.74 -3.30
C THR A 617 -20.52 18.75 -4.41
N ALA A 618 -20.76 17.48 -4.07
CA ALA A 618 -21.14 16.45 -5.05
C ALA A 618 -22.62 16.53 -5.49
N THR A 619 -23.46 17.20 -4.69
CA THR A 619 -24.88 17.43 -4.93
C THR A 619 -25.27 18.79 -4.38
N SER A 620 -26.08 19.55 -5.11
CA SER A 620 -26.70 20.77 -4.58
C SER A 620 -27.52 20.47 -3.33
N SER A 621 -27.45 21.34 -2.31
CA SER A 621 -28.29 21.21 -1.12
C SER A 621 -29.79 21.34 -1.46
N GLY A 622 -30.11 22.04 -2.56
CA GLY A 622 -31.48 22.40 -2.90
C GLY A 622 -32.09 23.42 -1.92
N ALA A 623 -31.28 23.96 -1.00
CA ALA A 623 -31.71 24.96 -0.05
C ALA A 623 -32.08 26.25 -0.79
N SER A 624 -33.25 26.78 -0.49
CA SER A 624 -33.81 27.97 -1.10
C SER A 624 -34.69 28.72 -0.12
N ASP A 625 -34.70 30.04 -0.19
CA ASP A 625 -35.61 30.89 0.58
C ASP A 625 -36.13 32.05 -0.29
N SER A 626 -37.26 32.65 0.10
CA SER A 626 -37.95 33.68 -0.68
C SER A 626 -38.13 34.97 0.12
N PHE A 627 -37.68 36.07 -0.47
CA PHE A 627 -37.69 37.42 0.11
C PHE A 627 -38.34 38.40 -0.85
N THR A 628 -38.85 39.51 -0.33
CA THR A 628 -39.49 40.59 -1.08
C THR A 628 -38.75 41.89 -0.85
N ILE A 629 -38.35 42.53 -1.95
CA ILE A 629 -37.85 43.91 -1.91
C ILE A 629 -39.06 44.84 -2.02
N LEU A 630 -39.37 45.54 -0.93
CA LEU A 630 -40.54 46.38 -0.77
C LEU A 630 -40.27 47.80 -1.31
N PRO A 631 -41.18 48.39 -2.11
CA PRO A 631 -40.99 49.73 -2.65
C PRO A 631 -41.01 50.80 -1.55
N LEU A 632 -40.22 51.86 -1.75
CA LEU A 632 -40.27 53.04 -0.88
C LEU A 632 -41.54 53.86 -1.12
N PRO A 633 -42.07 54.58 -0.11
CA PRO A 633 -43.14 55.57 -0.31
C PRO A 633 -42.74 56.62 -1.37
N ASN A 634 -43.50 56.67 -2.46
CA ASN A 634 -43.31 57.61 -3.56
C ASN A 634 -44.35 58.73 -3.46
N THR A 635 -43.89 59.99 -3.36
CA THR A 635 -44.77 61.17 -3.29
C THR A 635 -44.58 62.08 -4.50
N THR A 636 -43.88 61.62 -5.54
CA THR A 636 -43.57 62.40 -6.73
C THR A 636 -44.85 62.95 -7.38
N GLY A 637 -44.99 64.28 -7.36
CA GLY A 637 -46.20 64.99 -7.83
C GLY A 637 -47.13 65.50 -6.73
N ALA A 638 -46.87 65.15 -5.46
CA ALA A 638 -47.56 65.71 -4.32
C ALA A 638 -47.34 67.23 -4.18
N THR A 639 -48.34 67.90 -3.63
CA THR A 639 -48.35 69.34 -3.36
C THR A 639 -48.69 69.58 -1.89
N ILE A 640 -47.76 70.19 -1.15
CA ILE A 640 -47.94 70.60 0.25
C ILE A 640 -48.41 72.06 0.25
N ASN A 641 -49.45 72.37 1.03
CA ASN A 641 -49.97 73.73 1.19
C ASN A 641 -49.96 74.15 2.66
N ALA A 642 -49.75 75.44 2.89
CA ALA A 642 -49.89 76.11 4.19
C ALA A 642 -50.50 77.51 4.00
N ASN A 643 -51.13 78.04 5.04
CA ASN A 643 -51.85 79.31 5.06
C ASN A 643 -51.21 80.31 6.04
N ASN A 644 -51.40 81.61 5.80
CA ASN A 644 -51.01 82.62 6.79
C ASN A 644 -52.06 82.68 7.90
N ILE A 645 -51.61 82.77 9.16
CA ILE A 645 -52.45 82.76 10.36
C ILE A 645 -52.14 83.97 11.28
N CYS A 646 -52.99 84.21 12.27
CA CYS A 646 -52.63 85.09 13.38
C CYS A 646 -51.78 84.33 14.40
N ILE A 647 -51.11 85.05 15.30
CA ILE A 647 -50.44 84.43 16.45
C ILE A 647 -51.46 83.72 17.36
N LEU A 648 -51.03 82.61 17.98
CA LEU A 648 -51.83 81.68 18.81
C LEU A 648 -52.84 80.77 18.07
N ASP A 649 -53.12 80.99 16.78
CA ASP A 649 -53.89 80.05 15.95
C ASP A 649 -53.12 78.73 15.69
N ILE A 650 -53.86 77.69 15.31
CA ILE A 650 -53.30 76.45 14.73
C ILE A 650 -53.17 76.59 13.21
N GLU A 651 -52.21 75.90 12.61
CA GLU A 651 -52.06 75.84 11.14
C GLU A 651 -52.33 74.41 10.63
N THR A 652 -53.25 74.28 9.67
CA THR A 652 -53.61 72.98 9.06
C THR A 652 -52.89 72.80 7.72
N ILE A 653 -51.85 71.96 7.73
CA ILE A 653 -51.10 71.58 6.54
C ILE A 653 -51.91 70.57 5.72
N THR A 654 -52.11 70.84 4.43
CA THR A 654 -52.69 69.86 3.50
C THR A 654 -51.64 69.30 2.55
N ILE A 655 -51.73 68.01 2.27
CA ILE A 655 -50.93 67.31 1.26
C ILE A 655 -51.90 66.72 0.25
N GLU A 656 -51.77 67.12 -1.02
CA GLU A 656 -52.62 66.68 -2.11
C GLU A 656 -51.81 66.07 -3.25
N ASN A 657 -52.47 65.47 -4.23
CA ASN A 657 -51.88 64.95 -5.48
C ASN A 657 -50.81 63.83 -5.30
N ALA A 658 -50.66 63.25 -4.11
CA ALA A 658 -49.75 62.15 -3.80
C ALA A 658 -50.26 60.79 -4.35
N SER A 659 -50.72 60.74 -5.60
CA SER A 659 -51.44 59.60 -6.19
C SER A 659 -50.61 58.31 -6.35
N SER A 660 -49.30 58.38 -6.15
CA SER A 660 -48.38 57.24 -6.13
C SER A 660 -48.33 56.51 -4.78
N LEU A 661 -48.85 57.13 -3.70
CA LEU A 661 -49.01 56.46 -2.40
C LEU A 661 -50.24 55.54 -2.41
N THR A 662 -50.11 54.38 -1.77
CA THR A 662 -51.26 53.51 -1.46
C THR A 662 -52.03 54.06 -0.26
N ASN A 663 -53.35 53.82 -0.23
CA ASN A 663 -54.20 54.26 0.88
C ASN A 663 -53.79 53.54 2.18
N GLY A 664 -53.52 54.29 3.25
CA GLY A 664 -53.06 53.75 4.52
C GLY A 664 -52.46 54.81 5.44
N ASP A 665 -51.96 54.37 6.60
CA ASP A 665 -51.32 55.23 7.59
C ASP A 665 -49.82 55.35 7.33
N TYR A 666 -49.31 56.58 7.38
CA TYR A 666 -47.91 56.92 7.23
C TYR A 666 -47.46 57.78 8.41
N THR A 667 -46.25 57.55 8.89
CA THR A 667 -45.60 58.43 9.87
C THR A 667 -44.77 59.47 9.12
N LEU A 668 -45.11 60.75 9.30
CA LEU A 668 -44.31 61.87 8.83
C LEU A 668 -43.42 62.38 9.96
N SER A 669 -42.13 62.59 9.69
CA SER A 669 -41.29 63.44 10.55
C SER A 669 -41.10 64.81 9.91
N TYR A 670 -41.13 65.87 10.70
CA TYR A 670 -40.97 67.25 10.20
C TYR A 670 -40.24 68.15 11.20
N ASP A 671 -39.58 69.17 10.64
CA ASP A 671 -38.95 70.28 11.35
C ASP A 671 -39.67 71.59 11.00
N LEU A 672 -39.72 72.51 11.96
CA LEU A 672 -40.12 73.90 11.77
C LEU A 672 -38.88 74.78 11.90
N THR A 673 -38.76 75.79 11.05
CA THR A 673 -37.62 76.72 11.03
C THR A 673 -38.05 78.15 10.72
N GLY A 674 -37.26 79.14 11.15
CA GLY A 674 -37.51 80.56 10.88
C GLY A 674 -37.94 81.30 12.16
N ALA A 675 -39.13 81.91 12.16
CA ALA A 675 -39.69 82.56 13.35
C ALA A 675 -39.89 81.57 14.51
N ASN A 676 -40.42 80.37 14.22
CA ASN A 676 -40.52 79.26 15.16
C ASN A 676 -39.60 78.12 14.74
N ASN A 677 -38.99 77.45 15.71
CA ASN A 677 -37.97 76.43 15.47
C ASN A 677 -38.23 75.22 16.37
N SER A 678 -38.59 74.07 15.78
CA SER A 678 -38.82 72.80 16.49
C SER A 678 -38.37 71.65 15.59
N ASN A 679 -37.56 70.72 16.09
CA ASN A 679 -36.94 69.66 15.30
C ASN A 679 -37.38 68.27 15.75
N ALA A 680 -37.33 67.30 14.83
CA ALA A 680 -37.70 65.89 15.04
C ALA A 680 -39.15 65.71 15.54
N ASN A 681 -40.07 66.57 15.10
CA ASN A 681 -41.50 66.37 15.32
C ASN A 681 -41.94 65.13 14.51
N SER A 682 -42.98 64.44 14.96
CA SER A 682 -43.52 63.24 14.31
C SER A 682 -45.03 63.17 14.44
N ILE A 683 -45.72 62.83 13.37
CA ILE A 683 -47.18 62.72 13.31
C ILE A 683 -47.59 61.55 12.40
N VAL A 684 -48.66 60.83 12.76
CA VAL A 684 -49.26 59.81 11.90
C VAL A 684 -50.40 60.44 11.11
N VAL A 685 -50.38 60.25 9.78
CA VAL A 685 -51.41 60.74 8.86
C VAL A 685 -51.94 59.59 8.00
N THR A 686 -53.25 59.58 7.76
CA THR A 686 -53.88 58.61 6.86
C THR A 686 -54.00 59.22 5.47
N PHE A 687 -53.29 58.66 4.48
CA PHE A 687 -53.48 59.04 3.08
C PHE A 687 -54.67 58.29 2.47
N ILE A 688 -55.56 59.05 1.83
CA ILE A 688 -56.73 58.52 1.11
C ILE A 688 -56.75 59.12 -0.30
N ASN A 689 -56.57 58.26 -1.30
CA ASN A 689 -56.56 58.59 -2.73
C ASN A 689 -55.55 59.69 -3.12
N GLY A 690 -54.42 59.76 -2.41
CA GLY A 690 -53.36 60.75 -2.63
C GLY A 690 -53.55 62.08 -1.87
N SER A 691 -54.48 62.17 -0.92
CA SER A 691 -54.66 63.33 -0.04
C SER A 691 -54.52 62.96 1.44
N ALA A 692 -53.95 63.87 2.24
CA ALA A 692 -53.87 63.84 3.69
C ALA A 692 -53.84 65.28 4.26
N GLN A 693 -54.09 65.44 5.56
CA GLN A 693 -53.92 66.72 6.27
C GLN A 693 -53.47 66.47 7.72
N PHE A 694 -52.80 67.45 8.34
CA PHE A 694 -52.49 67.45 9.77
C PHE A 694 -52.35 68.87 10.31
N ASP A 695 -52.63 69.04 11.60
CA ASP A 695 -52.52 70.33 12.28
C ASP A 695 -51.14 70.46 12.96
N ILE A 696 -50.51 71.62 12.82
CA ILE A 696 -49.37 72.03 13.65
C ILE A 696 -49.95 72.67 14.93
N PRO A 697 -49.67 72.12 16.13
CA PRO A 697 -50.14 72.71 17.39
C PRO A 697 -49.62 74.14 17.60
N SER A 698 -50.47 75.04 18.09
CA SER A 698 -50.13 76.46 18.27
C SER A 698 -48.99 76.73 19.28
N ILE A 699 -48.73 75.79 20.19
CA ILE A 699 -47.54 75.78 21.08
C ILE A 699 -46.21 75.62 20.32
N LEU A 700 -46.23 75.30 19.02
CA LEU A 700 -45.07 75.32 18.14
C LEU A 700 -45.00 76.60 17.27
N LEU A 701 -45.93 77.53 17.46
CA LEU A 701 -46.19 78.71 16.62
C LEU A 701 -46.26 80.01 17.47
N GLU A 702 -45.58 80.02 18.62
CA GLU A 702 -45.62 81.09 19.63
C GLU A 702 -45.00 82.44 19.20
N ASN A 703 -44.33 82.50 18.04
CA ASN A 703 -43.61 83.69 17.57
C ASN A 703 -44.16 84.18 16.21
N GLY A 704 -44.43 85.49 16.12
CA GLY A 704 -44.79 86.15 14.86
C GLY A 704 -43.63 86.18 13.84
N GLY A 705 -43.97 86.11 12.56
CA GLY A 705 -43.04 86.09 11.43
C GLY A 705 -43.21 84.86 10.53
N THR A 706 -42.29 84.69 9.57
CA THR A 706 -42.33 83.55 8.64
C THR A 706 -41.79 82.28 9.28
N THR A 707 -42.63 81.25 9.34
CA THR A 707 -42.24 79.88 9.73
C THR A 707 -42.23 79.00 8.48
N THR A 708 -41.25 78.10 8.41
CA THR A 708 -41.08 77.16 7.29
C THR A 708 -41.12 75.75 7.81
N ILE A 709 -42.12 74.97 7.37
CA ILE A 709 -42.18 73.53 7.62
C ILE A 709 -41.35 72.80 6.57
N THR A 710 -40.45 71.94 7.07
CA THR A 710 -39.69 70.99 6.29
C THR A 710 -40.08 69.61 6.79
N ILE A 711 -40.94 68.89 6.05
CA ILE A 711 -41.07 67.45 6.25
C ILE A 711 -39.68 66.85 5.94
N GLN A 712 -39.27 65.82 6.66
CA GLN A 712 -37.94 65.20 6.55
C GLN A 712 -38.02 63.76 6.01
N THR A 713 -39.01 63.00 6.49
CA THR A 713 -39.28 61.63 6.02
C THR A 713 -40.77 61.32 6.02
N ILE A 714 -41.16 60.40 5.14
CA ILE A 714 -42.45 59.71 5.12
C ILE A 714 -42.21 58.20 5.21
N THR A 715 -42.74 57.56 6.25
CA THR A 715 -42.59 56.13 6.50
C THR A 715 -43.94 55.43 6.43
N SER A 716 -44.05 54.37 5.64
CA SER A 716 -45.25 53.53 5.58
C SER A 716 -45.40 52.71 6.85
N ASN A 717 -46.53 52.81 7.54
CA ASN A 717 -46.78 52.00 8.74
C ASN A 717 -47.12 50.52 8.41
N THR A 718 -47.24 50.16 7.13
CA THR A 718 -47.53 48.78 6.68
C THR A 718 -46.30 48.02 6.19
N THR A 719 -45.35 48.70 5.54
CA THR A 719 -44.09 48.10 5.05
C THR A 719 -42.87 48.50 5.88
N THR A 720 -43.02 49.44 6.82
CA THR A 720 -41.93 50.11 7.60
C THR A 720 -40.87 50.85 6.79
N CYS A 721 -40.93 50.79 5.45
CA CYS A 721 -40.03 51.51 4.56
C CYS A 721 -40.26 53.03 4.64
N GLY A 722 -39.15 53.76 4.84
CA GLY A 722 -39.09 55.22 4.88
C GLY A 722 -38.54 55.81 3.58
N SER A 723 -39.05 56.97 3.20
CA SER A 723 -38.59 57.76 2.06
C SER A 723 -38.36 59.21 2.47
N SER A 724 -37.43 59.88 1.79
CA SER A 724 -37.26 61.35 1.82
C SER A 724 -37.77 62.03 0.55
N ASP A 725 -38.47 61.29 -0.34
CA ASP A 725 -39.28 61.89 -1.41
C ASP A 725 -40.57 62.47 -0.81
N ILE A 726 -40.67 63.80 -0.84
CA ILE A 726 -41.77 64.63 -0.31
C ILE A 726 -41.86 65.85 -1.21
N ALA A 727 -42.53 65.68 -2.35
CA ALA A 727 -42.57 66.69 -3.41
C ALA A 727 -43.11 68.05 -2.92
N THR A 728 -42.57 69.15 -3.47
CA THR A 728 -42.83 70.57 -3.11
C THR A 728 -42.39 71.03 -1.71
N ASN A 729 -41.79 70.17 -0.89
CA ASN A 729 -41.14 70.54 0.36
C ASN A 729 -39.87 71.39 0.12
N PRO A 730 -39.53 72.38 0.97
CA PRO A 730 -40.27 72.89 2.14
C PRO A 730 -41.28 73.99 1.79
N VAL A 731 -42.21 74.25 2.71
CA VAL A 731 -43.28 75.25 2.55
C VAL A 731 -43.23 76.29 3.67
N SER A 732 -43.39 77.57 3.32
CA SER A 732 -43.34 78.70 4.26
C SER A 732 -44.69 79.39 4.38
N PHE A 733 -45.07 79.73 5.62
CA PHE A 733 -46.25 80.53 5.96
C PHE A 733 -45.88 81.66 6.94
N THR A 734 -46.74 82.66 7.07
CA THR A 734 -46.50 83.83 7.93
C THR A 734 -47.52 83.90 9.05
N ILE A 735 -47.01 83.95 10.28
CA ILE A 735 -47.78 84.19 11.51
C ILE A 735 -47.75 85.71 11.76
N THR A 736 -48.91 86.32 11.94
CA THR A 736 -49.02 87.78 12.10
C THR A 736 -49.28 88.14 13.57
N ASP A 737 -48.44 89.01 14.12
CA ASP A 737 -48.60 89.64 15.44
C ASP A 737 -48.33 91.15 15.29
N PRO A 738 -49.32 92.04 15.54
CA PRO A 738 -49.09 93.48 15.54
C PRO A 738 -48.44 94.02 16.83
N GLY A 739 -48.38 93.23 17.90
CA GLY A 739 -47.83 93.63 19.20
C GLY A 739 -48.63 94.72 19.93
N GLU A 740 -48.03 95.31 20.98
CA GLU A 740 -48.68 96.34 21.79
C GLU A 740 -48.86 97.69 21.07
N PRO A 741 -49.97 98.40 21.29
CA PRO A 741 -50.11 99.78 20.84
C PRO A 741 -49.19 100.74 21.62
N THR A 742 -48.76 101.85 21.01
CA THR A 742 -47.80 102.78 21.61
C THR A 742 -48.47 104.08 22.08
N LEU A 743 -48.38 104.39 23.38
CA LEU A 743 -48.88 105.64 23.97
C LEU A 743 -47.93 106.82 23.73
N ALA A 744 -48.48 108.02 23.52
CA ALA A 744 -47.72 109.26 23.48
C ALA A 744 -47.04 109.56 24.84
N ALA A 745 -45.94 110.32 24.82
CA ALA A 745 -45.24 110.73 26.03
C ALA A 745 -46.17 111.54 26.96
N ASN A 746 -46.29 111.10 28.22
CA ASN A 746 -47.25 111.59 29.22
C ASN A 746 -48.74 111.42 28.83
N GLY A 747 -49.07 110.56 27.86
CA GLY A 747 -50.45 110.32 27.39
C GLY A 747 -51.40 109.67 28.42
N ASN A 748 -50.89 109.36 29.61
CA ASN A 748 -51.64 108.86 30.76
C ASN A 748 -51.89 109.95 31.83
N GLN A 749 -51.38 111.18 31.64
CA GLN A 749 -51.49 112.28 32.58
C GLN A 749 -52.52 113.30 32.10
N PHE A 750 -53.45 113.66 32.98
CA PHE A 750 -54.48 114.68 32.73
C PHE A 750 -54.55 115.61 33.95
N CYS A 751 -54.91 116.89 33.75
CA CYS A 751 -55.24 117.78 34.85
C CYS A 751 -56.75 117.83 35.07
N ILE A 752 -57.21 117.40 36.25
CA ILE A 752 -58.63 117.38 36.66
C ILE A 752 -59.29 118.77 36.75
N GLN A 753 -58.53 119.87 36.64
CA GLN A 753 -59.08 121.23 36.51
C GLN A 753 -59.41 121.57 35.05
N ASP A 754 -58.63 121.08 34.08
CA ASP A 754 -58.79 121.35 32.65
C ASP A 754 -59.79 120.37 32.01
N LEU A 755 -59.74 119.10 32.41
CA LEU A 755 -60.63 118.02 31.94
C LEU A 755 -61.39 117.42 33.14
N PRO A 756 -62.59 117.94 33.48
CA PRO A 756 -63.27 117.59 34.74
C PRO A 756 -64.00 116.24 34.75
N ASN A 757 -64.13 115.57 33.60
CA ASN A 757 -64.69 114.21 33.47
C ASN A 757 -63.97 113.47 32.33
N PRO A 758 -62.74 112.97 32.54
CA PRO A 758 -61.98 112.26 31.51
C PRO A 758 -62.53 110.84 31.27
N THR A 759 -62.37 110.33 30.06
CA THR A 759 -62.93 109.05 29.59
C THR A 759 -61.90 108.18 28.86
N ILE A 760 -62.26 106.93 28.58
CA ILE A 760 -61.44 106.02 27.76
C ILE A 760 -61.19 106.60 26.36
N ALA A 761 -62.09 107.43 25.80
CA ALA A 761 -61.85 108.15 24.56
C ALA A 761 -60.66 109.11 24.65
N ASP A 762 -60.48 109.80 25.78
CA ASP A 762 -59.37 110.74 26.01
C ASP A 762 -58.04 110.00 26.18
N LEU A 763 -58.06 108.82 26.82
CA LEU A 763 -56.90 107.93 26.92
C LEU A 763 -56.54 107.30 25.56
N ASN A 764 -57.55 106.89 24.79
CA ASN A 764 -57.41 106.35 23.45
C ASN A 764 -56.88 107.38 22.44
N ALA A 765 -57.25 108.65 22.57
CA ALA A 765 -56.75 109.74 21.73
C ALA A 765 -55.24 109.99 21.87
N ASN A 766 -54.63 109.49 22.95
CA ASN A 766 -53.19 109.55 23.19
C ASN A 766 -52.43 108.32 22.66
N ILE A 767 -53.09 107.32 22.07
CA ILE A 767 -52.44 106.21 21.37
C ILE A 767 -51.96 106.67 19.98
N THR A 768 -50.78 106.23 19.59
CA THR A 768 -50.08 106.64 18.35
C THR A 768 -49.97 105.53 17.29
N SER A 769 -50.30 104.28 17.65
CA SER A 769 -50.34 103.14 16.71
C SER A 769 -51.53 103.21 15.76
N SER A 770 -51.34 102.76 14.53
CA SER A 770 -52.40 102.64 13.52
C SER A 770 -53.05 101.26 13.55
N GLY A 771 -54.30 101.19 14.00
CA GLY A 771 -55.13 99.98 14.00
C GLY A 771 -56.46 100.24 14.70
N ILE A 772 -57.19 99.18 15.02
CA ILE A 772 -58.31 99.25 15.97
C ILE A 772 -57.73 99.08 17.37
N ILE A 773 -58.06 99.99 18.29
CA ILE A 773 -57.64 99.91 19.70
C ILE A 773 -58.84 99.46 20.54
N THR A 774 -58.66 98.40 21.32
CA THR A 774 -59.68 97.92 22.27
C THR A 774 -59.10 97.94 23.68
N TRP A 775 -59.80 98.58 24.62
CA TRP A 775 -59.37 98.73 26.01
C TRP A 775 -60.02 97.70 26.91
N TYR A 776 -59.27 97.19 27.90
CA TYR A 776 -59.70 96.11 28.80
C TYR A 776 -59.37 96.39 30.27
N ASP A 777 -60.10 95.72 31.17
CA ASP A 777 -59.92 95.77 32.64
C ASP A 777 -58.80 94.85 33.17
N ALA A 778 -58.27 93.95 32.33
CA ALA A 778 -57.22 92.99 32.67
C ALA A 778 -56.25 92.75 31.49
N PRO A 779 -54.98 92.36 31.77
CA PRO A 779 -53.97 92.13 30.73
C PRO A 779 -54.29 90.93 29.83
N THR A 780 -55.02 89.94 30.35
CA THR A 780 -55.58 88.80 29.61
C THR A 780 -57.03 88.56 30.05
N ASP A 781 -57.86 87.98 29.17
CA ASP A 781 -59.24 87.55 29.44
C ASP A 781 -60.23 88.59 30.02
N GLY A 782 -59.85 89.86 30.05
CA GLY A 782 -60.64 90.96 30.61
C GLY A 782 -61.89 91.35 29.81
N ASN A 783 -62.78 92.10 30.44
CA ASN A 783 -63.92 92.76 29.79
C ASN A 783 -63.45 93.98 29.01
N SER A 784 -64.06 94.25 27.85
CA SER A 784 -63.76 95.46 27.08
C SER A 784 -64.51 96.70 27.59
N TYR A 785 -63.80 97.81 27.73
CA TYR A 785 -64.38 99.12 28.03
C TYR A 785 -64.98 99.78 26.78
N ALA A 786 -66.05 100.55 26.98
CA ALA A 786 -66.54 101.48 25.97
C ALA A 786 -65.75 102.80 26.02
N LEU A 787 -65.57 103.46 24.87
CA LEU A 787 -64.87 104.76 24.81
C LEU A 787 -65.53 105.86 25.67
N THR A 788 -66.80 105.69 26.05
CA THR A 788 -67.54 106.61 26.93
C THR A 788 -67.29 106.41 28.42
N ASP A 789 -66.62 105.34 28.82
CA ASP A 789 -66.46 105.00 30.24
C ASP A 789 -65.46 105.96 30.92
N PRO A 790 -65.73 106.43 32.15
CA PRO A 790 -64.88 107.40 32.84
C PRO A 790 -63.59 106.76 33.34
N ILE A 791 -62.46 107.47 33.21
CA ILE A 791 -61.18 107.01 33.78
C ILE A 791 -60.98 107.53 35.20
N THR A 792 -60.48 106.68 36.09
CA THR A 792 -60.28 106.96 37.51
C THR A 792 -58.79 107.10 37.86
N ASN A 793 -58.48 108.06 38.73
CA ASN A 793 -57.10 108.34 39.15
C ASN A 793 -56.43 107.11 39.77
N GLY A 794 -55.18 106.82 39.39
CA GLY A 794 -54.42 105.66 39.85
C GLY A 794 -54.94 104.30 39.37
N THR A 795 -55.87 104.27 38.40
CA THR A 795 -56.38 103.03 37.81
C THR A 795 -55.60 102.67 36.55
N THR A 796 -55.34 101.37 36.37
CA THR A 796 -54.65 100.81 35.19
C THR A 796 -55.67 100.28 34.19
N TYR A 797 -55.44 100.58 32.91
CA TYR A 797 -56.22 100.13 31.76
C TYR A 797 -55.30 99.46 30.74
N TYR A 798 -55.78 98.44 30.02
CA TYR A 798 -54.95 97.65 29.10
C TYR A 798 -55.42 97.84 27.65
N ALA A 799 -54.56 98.37 26.78
CA ALA A 799 -54.89 98.59 25.36
C ALA A 799 -54.37 97.45 24.48
N SER A 800 -55.27 96.81 23.75
CA SER A 800 -54.95 95.86 22.69
C SER A 800 -54.98 96.53 21.32
N LEU A 801 -54.21 96.01 20.36
CA LEU A 801 -54.12 96.48 18.98
C LEU A 801 -54.61 95.38 18.03
N THR A 802 -55.57 95.70 17.17
CA THR A 802 -55.97 94.84 16.03
C THR A 802 -55.53 95.50 14.72
N ASP A 803 -54.92 94.72 13.84
CA ASP A 803 -54.38 95.21 12.57
C ASP A 803 -55.42 95.26 11.42
N ALA A 804 -54.94 95.47 10.18
CA ALA A 804 -55.79 95.51 8.99
C ALA A 804 -56.12 94.11 8.41
N GLN A 805 -55.51 93.05 8.95
CA GLN A 805 -55.73 91.65 8.58
C GLN A 805 -56.75 90.99 9.54
N GLY A 806 -56.94 91.56 10.73
CA GLY A 806 -57.86 91.10 11.77
C GLY A 806 -57.17 90.40 12.94
N CYS A 807 -55.84 90.39 12.99
CA CYS A 807 -55.10 89.79 14.10
C CYS A 807 -55.04 90.75 15.29
N GLU A 808 -55.40 90.27 16.49
CA GLU A 808 -55.16 90.96 17.76
C GLU A 808 -53.71 90.71 18.21
N GLY A 809 -53.07 91.72 18.82
CA GLY A 809 -51.73 91.61 19.36
C GLY A 809 -51.61 90.55 20.47
N SER A 810 -50.47 89.88 20.53
CA SER A 810 -50.14 88.88 21.56
C SER A 810 -50.11 89.43 23.00
N SER A 811 -50.13 90.75 23.15
CA SER A 811 -49.85 91.50 24.37
C SER A 811 -50.62 92.82 24.38
N ARG A 812 -50.90 93.36 25.58
CA ARG A 812 -51.71 94.57 25.79
C ARG A 812 -50.94 95.60 26.59
N LEU A 813 -50.82 96.81 26.05
CA LEU A 813 -50.14 97.93 26.69
C LEU A 813 -50.80 98.28 28.04
N GLU A 814 -50.04 98.19 29.13
CA GLU A 814 -50.46 98.64 30.46
C GLU A 814 -50.38 100.18 30.61
N VAL A 815 -51.48 100.82 31.02
CA VAL A 815 -51.54 102.29 31.19
C VAL A 815 -52.22 102.68 32.51
N THR A 816 -51.44 103.10 33.51
CA THR A 816 -51.94 103.70 34.75
C THR A 816 -52.19 105.20 34.60
N VAL A 817 -53.41 105.65 34.88
CA VAL A 817 -53.85 107.06 34.74
C VAL A 817 -53.49 107.93 35.95
N ASP A 818 -52.99 109.14 35.71
CA ASP A 818 -52.79 110.19 36.71
C ASP A 818 -53.66 111.42 36.38
N LEU A 819 -54.51 111.82 37.32
CA LEU A 819 -55.40 113.00 37.22
C LEU A 819 -54.95 114.19 38.10
N ALA A 820 -53.88 114.02 38.88
CA ALA A 820 -53.41 114.99 39.88
C ALA A 820 -52.35 115.97 39.34
N ASN A 821 -51.79 115.73 38.15
CA ASN A 821 -50.76 116.57 37.53
C ASN A 821 -51.32 117.92 37.00
N CYS A 822 -51.66 118.83 37.92
CA CYS A 822 -52.15 120.18 37.64
C CYS A 822 -51.09 121.24 38.05
N PRO A 823 -50.86 122.28 37.24
CA PRO A 823 -49.76 123.23 37.47
C PRO A 823 -49.96 124.16 38.69
N ASP A 824 -51.18 124.66 38.89
CA ASP A 824 -51.51 125.59 39.97
C ASP A 824 -52.89 125.32 40.60
N LEU A 825 -53.05 125.73 41.85
CA LEU A 825 -54.28 125.56 42.64
C LEU A 825 -54.99 126.90 42.84
N PHE A 826 -56.25 126.99 42.41
CA PHE A 826 -57.06 128.18 42.63
C PHE A 826 -57.53 128.26 44.09
N ILE A 827 -57.00 129.24 44.83
CA ILE A 827 -57.41 129.55 46.21
C ILE A 827 -58.24 130.86 46.18
N PRO A 828 -59.48 130.89 46.71
CA PRO A 828 -60.28 132.11 46.73
C PRO A 828 -59.68 133.24 47.60
N ASP A 829 -59.93 134.50 47.22
CA ASP A 829 -59.54 135.71 47.97
C ASP A 829 -60.53 136.07 49.11
N GLY A 830 -61.73 135.49 49.11
CA GLY A 830 -62.82 135.84 50.02
C GLY A 830 -64.03 134.91 49.92
N PHE A 831 -64.89 134.96 50.93
CA PHE A 831 -66.13 134.18 51.02
C PHE A 831 -67.18 134.91 51.88
N SER A 832 -68.44 134.51 51.78
CA SER A 832 -69.61 135.28 52.25
C SER A 832 -70.64 134.44 53.01
N PRO A 833 -70.35 134.01 54.26
CA PRO A 833 -71.28 133.24 55.08
C PRO A 833 -72.50 134.05 55.51
N ASN A 834 -73.55 134.04 54.67
CA ASN A 834 -74.78 134.83 54.78
C ASN A 834 -76.08 133.99 54.68
N ASN A 835 -75.98 132.68 54.46
CA ASN A 835 -77.06 131.73 54.17
C ASN A 835 -77.86 131.99 52.86
N ASP A 836 -77.25 132.51 51.79
CA ASP A 836 -77.82 132.50 50.43
C ASP A 836 -77.48 131.23 49.62
N GLY A 837 -76.49 130.46 50.07
CA GLY A 837 -76.05 129.19 49.49
C GLY A 837 -74.80 129.27 48.61
N LEU A 838 -74.22 130.47 48.40
CA LEU A 838 -73.04 130.68 47.58
C LEU A 838 -71.85 131.21 48.40
N ASN A 839 -70.73 130.48 48.36
CA ASN A 839 -69.50 130.82 49.11
C ASN A 839 -69.73 130.93 50.64
N GLU A 840 -70.61 130.09 51.20
CA GLU A 840 -70.85 130.00 52.65
C GLU A 840 -69.61 129.54 53.43
N THR A 841 -68.73 128.79 52.78
CA THR A 841 -67.47 128.32 53.34
C THR A 841 -66.30 128.66 52.44
N PHE A 842 -65.11 128.73 53.03
CA PHE A 842 -63.85 128.87 52.31
C PHE A 842 -63.33 127.49 51.85
N TYR A 843 -63.90 127.02 50.72
CA TYR A 843 -63.52 125.77 50.05
C TYR A 843 -62.47 126.01 48.95
N ILE A 844 -61.57 125.03 48.74
CA ILE A 844 -60.52 125.06 47.69
C ILE A 844 -60.74 123.87 46.75
N LYS A 845 -61.06 124.15 45.47
CA LYS A 845 -61.57 123.13 44.53
C LYS A 845 -60.52 122.09 44.13
N ASN A 846 -60.91 120.81 44.22
CA ASN A 846 -60.12 119.61 43.88
C ASN A 846 -58.80 119.47 44.68
N ILE A 847 -58.67 120.15 45.83
CA ILE A 847 -57.49 120.06 46.70
C ILE A 847 -57.30 118.65 47.27
N ASP A 848 -58.39 117.91 47.42
CA ASP A 848 -58.47 116.49 47.80
C ASP A 848 -57.81 115.54 46.78
N ILE A 849 -57.85 115.88 45.48
CA ILE A 849 -57.21 115.10 44.41
C ILE A 849 -55.75 115.52 44.21
N ILE A 850 -55.48 116.83 44.21
CA ILE A 850 -54.18 117.39 43.84
C ILE A 850 -53.21 117.42 45.04
N TYR A 851 -53.72 117.63 46.26
CA TYR A 851 -52.93 117.76 47.50
C TYR A 851 -53.63 117.07 48.70
N PRO A 852 -53.89 115.74 48.66
CA PRO A 852 -54.72 115.03 49.65
C PRO A 852 -54.29 115.18 51.12
N ASN A 853 -53.02 115.52 51.40
CA ASN A 853 -52.48 115.67 52.74
C ASN A 853 -52.56 117.11 53.30
N PHE A 854 -53.19 118.04 52.58
CA PHE A 854 -53.12 119.48 52.90
C PHE A 854 -53.58 119.82 54.32
N GLU A 855 -53.04 120.91 54.85
CA GLU A 855 -53.43 121.49 56.13
C GLU A 855 -53.59 123.01 55.99
N LEU A 856 -54.71 123.56 56.45
CA LEU A 856 -55.11 124.95 56.28
C LEU A 856 -55.30 125.62 57.63
N GLU A 857 -54.45 126.59 57.96
CA GLU A 857 -54.56 127.44 59.15
C GLU A 857 -55.06 128.84 58.77
N ILE A 858 -55.91 129.44 59.61
CA ILE A 858 -56.45 130.79 59.39
C ILE A 858 -56.34 131.61 60.67
N PHE A 859 -55.88 132.85 60.56
CA PHE A 859 -55.51 133.77 61.63
C PHE A 859 -56.25 135.11 61.49
N ASN A 860 -56.56 135.74 62.63
CA ASN A 860 -57.17 137.07 62.67
C ASN A 860 -56.12 138.19 62.54
N ARG A 861 -56.59 139.44 62.37
CA ARG A 861 -55.75 140.64 62.19
C ARG A 861 -54.74 140.96 63.31
N TYR A 862 -54.77 140.22 64.43
CA TYR A 862 -53.82 140.35 65.53
C TYR A 862 -52.83 139.16 65.61
N GLY A 863 -52.85 138.26 64.62
CA GLY A 863 -51.97 137.08 64.57
C GLY A 863 -52.43 135.87 65.39
N ASN A 864 -53.64 135.90 65.97
CA ASN A 864 -54.18 134.74 66.69
C ASN A 864 -54.85 133.78 65.70
N LEU A 865 -54.57 132.49 65.82
CA LEU A 865 -55.25 131.42 65.07
C LEU A 865 -56.76 131.44 65.40
N VAL A 866 -57.58 131.20 64.40
CA VAL A 866 -59.06 131.11 64.51
C VAL A 866 -59.65 129.88 63.85
N TYR A 867 -58.95 129.25 62.90
CA TYR A 867 -59.35 127.96 62.32
C TYR A 867 -58.11 127.16 61.89
N LYS A 868 -58.23 125.83 61.91
CA LYS A 868 -57.23 124.85 61.48
C LYS A 868 -57.95 123.62 60.94
N GLY A 869 -57.62 123.16 59.73
CA GLY A 869 -58.31 122.07 59.05
C GLY A 869 -57.45 121.31 58.03
N ASN A 870 -58.01 120.23 57.48
CA ASN A 870 -57.44 119.35 56.44
C ASN A 870 -58.59 118.62 55.70
N ILE A 871 -58.28 117.65 54.83
CA ILE A 871 -59.26 116.86 54.06
C ILE A 871 -60.39 116.20 54.88
N ASN A 872 -60.19 115.96 56.19
CA ASN A 872 -61.18 115.34 57.08
C ASN A 872 -61.97 116.36 57.93
N THR A 873 -61.74 117.68 57.78
CA THR A 873 -62.46 118.72 58.51
C THR A 873 -63.40 119.50 57.59
N PRO A 874 -64.62 119.87 58.03
CA PRO A 874 -65.47 120.79 57.27
C PRO A 874 -64.78 122.12 57.02
N ASP A 875 -65.00 122.70 55.84
CA ASP A 875 -64.47 124.00 55.42
C ASP A 875 -64.78 125.13 56.43
N PHE A 876 -63.95 126.18 56.41
CA PHE A 876 -64.10 127.32 57.31
C PHE A 876 -65.34 128.16 56.97
N ASP A 877 -66.28 128.27 57.92
CA ASP A 877 -67.58 128.97 57.81
C ASP A 877 -67.57 130.39 58.42
N GLY A 878 -66.39 130.91 58.76
CA GLY A 878 -66.22 132.21 59.40
C GLY A 878 -66.60 132.23 60.89
N LYS A 879 -66.63 131.09 61.57
CA LYS A 879 -66.64 130.98 63.05
C LYS A 879 -65.26 130.54 63.56
N SER A 880 -64.88 130.98 64.75
CA SER A 880 -63.63 130.57 65.37
C SER A 880 -63.75 129.17 65.97
N THR A 881 -62.91 128.23 65.55
CA THR A 881 -62.78 126.91 66.21
C THR A 881 -61.73 126.90 67.32
N GLN A 882 -61.11 128.06 67.62
CA GLN A 882 -59.93 128.19 68.49
C GLN A 882 -60.12 129.19 69.65
N SER A 883 -61.35 129.67 69.89
CA SER A 883 -61.70 130.65 70.93
C SER A 883 -62.07 129.97 72.26
N THR A 884 -61.82 130.64 73.39
CA THR A 884 -61.97 130.09 74.75
C THR A 884 -62.79 130.95 75.72
N ILE A 885 -63.54 131.94 75.23
CA ILE A 885 -64.40 132.82 76.05
C ILE A 885 -65.85 132.70 75.57
N LEU A 886 -66.78 132.40 76.48
CA LEU A 886 -68.19 132.16 76.15
C LEU A 886 -68.90 133.43 75.65
N GLY A 887 -69.19 133.49 74.34
CA GLY A 887 -70.09 134.51 73.79
C GLY A 887 -70.04 134.67 72.27
N ASN A 888 -70.66 133.73 71.53
CA ASN A 888 -70.77 133.72 70.06
C ASN A 888 -69.42 133.91 69.31
N ASP A 889 -68.77 132.80 68.99
CA ASP A 889 -67.48 132.73 68.26
C ASP A 889 -67.56 133.13 66.77
N ILE A 890 -68.55 133.95 66.41
CA ILE A 890 -68.78 134.51 65.08
C ILE A 890 -67.72 135.59 64.83
N LEU A 891 -66.81 135.32 63.89
CA LEU A 891 -65.71 136.23 63.56
C LEU A 891 -66.25 137.46 62.82
N PRO A 892 -65.81 138.70 63.16
CA PRO A 892 -66.30 139.92 62.52
C PRO A 892 -65.85 140.05 61.05
N THR A 893 -66.70 140.66 60.23
CA THR A 893 -66.41 141.05 58.84
C THR A 893 -65.06 141.78 58.74
N GLY A 894 -64.17 141.32 57.85
CA GLY A 894 -62.81 141.87 57.73
C GLY A 894 -61.78 140.95 57.08
N VAL A 895 -60.52 141.38 57.11
CA VAL A 895 -59.38 140.63 56.56
C VAL A 895 -58.81 139.67 57.60
N TYR A 896 -58.77 138.40 57.22
CA TYR A 896 -58.07 137.29 57.86
C TYR A 896 -56.84 136.92 57.02
N TYR A 897 -55.96 136.10 57.56
CA TYR A 897 -54.79 135.58 56.85
C TYR A 897 -54.79 134.06 56.92
N TYR A 898 -54.50 133.38 55.82
CA TYR A 898 -54.39 131.93 55.78
C TYR A 898 -52.95 131.48 55.55
N VAL A 899 -52.64 130.27 56.01
CA VAL A 899 -51.44 129.50 55.67
C VAL A 899 -51.89 128.12 55.21
N LEU A 900 -51.68 127.82 53.93
CA LEU A 900 -51.97 126.51 53.35
C LEU A 900 -50.66 125.72 53.21
N TYR A 901 -50.53 124.66 54.00
CA TYR A 901 -49.46 123.68 53.91
C TYR A 901 -49.93 122.56 52.95
N TYR A 902 -49.19 122.31 51.87
CA TYR A 902 -49.59 121.29 50.89
C TYR A 902 -49.27 119.85 51.35
N ASN A 903 -48.27 119.69 52.23
CA ASN A 903 -47.83 118.42 52.82
C ASN A 903 -47.59 117.31 51.77
N ASP A 904 -47.10 117.72 50.59
CA ASP A 904 -46.92 116.89 49.41
C ASP A 904 -45.47 116.42 49.25
N ALA A 905 -45.26 115.44 48.36
CA ALA A 905 -43.93 114.89 48.12
C ALA A 905 -42.91 115.93 47.59
N THR A 906 -43.36 117.00 46.92
CA THR A 906 -42.45 118.05 46.44
C THR A 906 -42.00 119.02 47.53
N ASN A 907 -42.56 118.92 48.75
CA ASN A 907 -42.37 119.88 49.84
C ASN A 907 -42.70 121.32 49.40
N LYS A 908 -43.83 121.50 48.69
CA LYS A 908 -44.27 122.81 48.19
C LYS A 908 -44.43 123.76 49.38
N LYS A 909 -43.70 124.88 49.36
CA LYS A 909 -43.65 125.84 50.49
C LYS A 909 -45.07 126.30 50.85
N PRO A 910 -45.41 126.43 52.15
CA PRO A 910 -46.75 126.84 52.55
C PRO A 910 -47.13 128.20 51.97
N THR A 911 -48.27 128.26 51.28
CA THR A 911 -48.79 129.49 50.67
C THR A 911 -49.46 130.33 51.75
N GLN A 912 -48.97 131.55 51.94
CA GLN A 912 -49.57 132.52 52.85
C GLN A 912 -50.37 133.54 52.04
N GLY A 913 -51.62 133.77 52.43
CA GLY A 913 -52.52 134.68 51.75
C GLY A 913 -53.42 135.47 52.70
N ARG A 914 -54.22 136.36 52.14
CA ARG A 914 -55.30 137.06 52.84
C ARG A 914 -56.63 136.41 52.46
N LEU A 915 -57.59 136.46 53.38
CA LEU A 915 -58.96 136.01 53.15
C LEU A 915 -59.91 137.11 53.61
N TYR A 916 -60.78 137.61 52.72
CA TYR A 916 -61.83 138.55 53.13
C TYR A 916 -63.08 137.78 53.56
N LEU A 917 -63.39 137.85 54.86
CA LEU A 917 -64.64 137.37 55.43
C LEU A 917 -65.68 138.49 55.29
N SER A 918 -66.70 138.28 54.45
CA SER A 918 -67.81 139.22 54.28
C SER A 918 -69.09 138.70 54.94
N ARG A 919 -69.80 139.59 55.64
CA ARG A 919 -71.21 139.45 56.05
C ARG A 919 -71.87 140.82 55.98
#